data_AF-A0A1V9YNA3-F1
#
_entry.id   AF-A0A1V9YNA3-F1
#
_cell.length_a   1.000
_cell.length_b   1.000
_cell.length_c   1.000
_cell.angle_alpha   90.00
_cell.angle_beta   90.00
_cell.angle_gamma   90.00
#
_symmetry.space_group_name_H-M   'P 1'
#
loop_
_entity.id
_entity.type
_entity.pdbx_description
1 polymer ?
#
loop_
_entity_poly.entity_id
_entity_poly.type
_entity_poly.pdbx_seq_one_letter_code
_entity_poly.pdbx_strand_id
1 'polypeptide(L)'
;MSWRRGWSVLGLLAACAIATDVCDIESPWLPVEYHQYIVSFDAYRSEADLGAILESALVAWDPSIQANVHRRAPAYPTDFLLWTLRSTVPRRGISLDRKRFGPPSSFLSSSLSTIVPDVKSVVRNRALHVGTLATPPSSHHTATAFATGPSLSSPTKHNLMQRGTTAINGIEHVRTLWARNITGRGVKIGVFDTGLAPTARSFFHHVADISNWTDEEELTDASGHGTFVAGAIGGAVAGCPGLAPDASIHIFRVFTSDNTVYTSWFLDALNYALFLELDVVNLSVGGPDFHDRPFVDKVREASAHGIVVVSAAGNAGPYYGLLTNPADQMDVIGVGGLTTDLLHIAPFSSRGLTTWEIDAGYGRVKPDVLALAENVHGPTPQGTCTALNGTSMAAPLVSGVVALLLSAMTPAQRATYGTPGFLKALLLQSASRLPSHPTGNSTLHNDWHHVYEQGAGRINLTRALDTMNALMTRPTPVLLPAAIDLTDCPYMWPHCRQAQYFGALPVVFNVTIVHPTAVASRFRSAPEWRPGQHGDLLRVETSGSDRPLYPFAGALGVHVSVMAPVMSPVVAHGWLRLALEDAASVDLELRIPLQPTPPKSKRVLWDQFRNLQYPSAYVPKDDVHGPDPFDNHGDHLHTNFADLWLALVDAGYAVEISTVDYTCLDLATYGAVIVVDPEEPWFVAEQAAVMLALRQHNTSLVVVGGWHNEAAMTALALWDTNTLSHWQPVVGGANVPAINALLAPFGIAFGTSIWSSFPLPKGRTDAVAVVSSSSLVRFPVGGHVYYTTLRNATLESSKTAVWESVPILGRYQVPRGGRIVVMGDASCMDGSSENHLMCLDTVVEMVEYAMTAAVPVSHAEHWVHLASNPLVATVQPVVKMPETELWKQSKVVGPRKAPGHCRPHAQIAA
;
A
#
# COMPACT_ATOMS: atom_id res chain seq x y z
N MET A 1 -79.71 -54.90 10.46
CA MET A 1 -79.12 -54.11 11.56
C MET A 1 -78.23 -53.04 10.93
N SER A 2 -78.17 -51.76 11.28
CA SER A 2 -78.95 -50.88 12.15
C SER A 2 -78.31 -49.47 12.08
N TRP A 3 -78.91 -48.53 11.32
CA TRP A 3 -78.82 -47.05 11.42
C TRP A 3 -77.46 -46.34 11.11
N ARG A 4 -77.34 -45.43 10.11
CA ARG A 4 -77.77 -43.99 9.99
C ARG A 4 -77.05 -43.07 11.03
N ARG A 5 -76.47 -41.86 10.82
CA ARG A 5 -76.27 -40.82 9.74
C ARG A 5 -74.87 -40.16 9.98
N GLY A 6 -74.30 -39.18 9.24
CA GLY A 6 -74.60 -38.56 7.92
C GLY A 6 -74.48 -37.00 7.86
N TRP A 7 -73.48 -36.48 7.11
CA TRP A 7 -73.29 -35.11 6.53
C TRP A 7 -72.90 -33.87 7.40
N SER A 8 -71.69 -33.34 7.11
CA SER A 8 -71.22 -31.95 6.88
C SER A 8 -71.73 -30.68 7.64
N VAL A 9 -70.74 -29.87 8.07
CA VAL A 9 -70.67 -28.37 8.08
C VAL A 9 -71.68 -27.55 8.91
N LEU A 10 -71.20 -26.90 9.98
CA LEU A 10 -71.22 -25.44 10.21
C LEU A 10 -70.50 -25.08 11.54
N GLY A 11 -70.05 -23.83 11.69
CA GLY A 11 -69.17 -23.41 12.81
C GLY A 11 -69.87 -22.85 14.05
N LEU A 12 -69.16 -22.93 15.18
CA LEU A 12 -69.28 -22.22 16.48
C LEU A 12 -67.93 -22.52 17.17
N LEU A 13 -66.99 -21.60 17.42
CA LEU A 13 -67.07 -20.38 18.24
C LEU A 13 -67.91 -20.57 19.51
N ALA A 14 -67.23 -20.88 20.62
CA ALA A 14 -67.49 -20.47 22.02
C ALA A 14 -67.23 -21.58 23.05
N ALA A 15 -65.97 -21.76 23.49
CA ALA A 15 -65.60 -22.34 24.81
C ALA A 15 -64.09 -22.22 25.10
N CYS A 16 -63.53 -21.00 25.10
CA CYS A 16 -62.24 -20.75 25.74
C CYS A 16 -62.21 -19.32 26.29
N ALA A 17 -63.05 -19.11 27.30
CA ALA A 17 -63.08 -17.90 28.11
C ALA A 17 -63.07 -18.32 29.58
N ILE A 18 -62.35 -17.54 30.40
CA ILE A 18 -62.13 -17.69 31.84
C ILE A 18 -61.01 -18.68 32.21
N ALA A 19 -60.11 -18.18 33.07
CA ALA A 19 -58.99 -18.83 33.73
C ALA A 19 -57.79 -19.24 32.86
N THR A 20 -56.67 -18.59 33.18
CA THR A 20 -55.28 -18.98 32.95
C THR A 20 -55.03 -20.49 33.03
N ASP A 21 -54.64 -21.11 31.92
CA ASP A 21 -53.44 -21.97 31.83
C ASP A 21 -53.19 -22.38 30.36
N VAL A 22 -51.91 -22.61 30.02
CA VAL A 22 -51.46 -22.89 28.65
C VAL A 22 -51.60 -24.38 28.33
N CYS A 23 -52.30 -24.72 27.25
CA CYS A 23 -52.26 -26.06 26.65
C CYS A 23 -51.07 -26.17 25.68
N ASP A 24 -49.89 -26.49 26.20
CA ASP A 24 -48.75 -26.87 25.35
C ASP A 24 -48.92 -28.30 24.82
N ILE A 25 -48.91 -28.43 23.49
CA ILE A 25 -48.75 -29.71 22.80
C ILE A 25 -47.25 -29.85 22.48
N GLU A 26 -46.52 -30.62 23.29
CA GLU A 26 -45.08 -30.85 23.06
C GLU A 26 -44.83 -31.54 21.71
N SER A 27 -44.03 -30.89 20.85
CA SER A 27 -43.41 -31.53 19.70
C SER A 27 -42.24 -32.40 20.17
N PRO A 28 -42.10 -33.66 19.73
CA PRO A 28 -41.04 -34.57 20.18
C PRO A 28 -39.65 -34.27 19.59
N TRP A 29 -39.50 -33.18 18.83
CA TRP A 29 -38.25 -32.79 18.19
C TRP A 29 -37.55 -31.67 18.98
N LEU A 30 -36.73 -32.06 19.95
CA LEU A 30 -35.77 -31.14 20.58
C LEU A 30 -34.80 -30.58 19.51
N PRO A 31 -34.53 -29.27 19.48
CA PRO A 31 -33.58 -28.70 18.53
C PRO A 31 -32.17 -29.20 18.81
N VAL A 32 -31.47 -29.63 17.74
CA VAL A 32 -30.04 -29.96 17.81
C VAL A 32 -29.25 -28.67 17.95
N GLU A 33 -28.58 -28.46 19.08
CA GLU A 33 -27.68 -27.33 19.26
C GLU A 33 -26.35 -27.57 18.52
N TYR A 34 -26.02 -26.64 17.63
CA TYR A 34 -24.72 -26.53 16.98
C TYR A 34 -23.94 -25.39 17.60
N HIS A 35 -22.64 -25.59 17.80
CA HIS A 35 -21.72 -24.55 18.26
C HIS A 35 -20.51 -24.51 17.34
N GLN A 36 -20.20 -23.32 16.81
CA GLN A 36 -19.09 -23.12 15.90
C GLN A 36 -17.95 -22.37 16.59
N TYR A 37 -16.74 -22.80 16.31
CA TYR A 37 -15.50 -22.25 16.86
C TYR A 37 -14.50 -22.04 15.74
N ILE A 38 -13.75 -20.94 15.80
CA ILE A 38 -12.51 -20.76 15.05
C ILE A 38 -11.40 -21.23 15.98
N VAL A 39 -10.66 -22.27 15.57
CA VAL A 39 -9.51 -22.79 16.29
C VAL A 39 -8.27 -22.39 15.52
N SER A 40 -7.41 -21.56 16.10
CA SER A 40 -6.11 -21.18 15.51
C SER A 40 -4.97 -22.00 16.10
N PHE A 41 -3.89 -22.11 15.34
CA PHE A 41 -2.69 -22.90 15.63
C PHE A 41 -1.44 -22.06 15.44
N ASP A 42 -0.33 -22.46 16.07
CA ASP A 42 0.96 -21.77 15.93
C ASP A 42 1.72 -22.10 14.63
N ALA A 43 1.26 -23.09 13.86
CA ALA A 43 1.92 -23.53 12.63
C ALA A 43 0.93 -23.84 11.50
N TYR A 44 1.29 -23.43 10.28
CA TYR A 44 0.56 -23.79 9.07
C TYR A 44 0.70 -25.29 8.76
N ARG A 45 -0.43 -26.02 8.72
CA ARG A 45 -0.50 -27.47 8.43
C ARG A 45 -1.69 -27.75 7.50
N SER A 46 -1.77 -28.94 6.90
CA SER A 46 -2.93 -29.27 6.04
C SER A 46 -4.23 -29.35 6.85
N GLU A 47 -5.37 -29.09 6.22
CA GLU A 47 -6.69 -29.22 6.88
C GLU A 47 -6.91 -30.63 7.44
N ALA A 48 -6.42 -31.66 6.75
CA ALA A 48 -6.50 -33.05 7.22
C ALA A 48 -5.67 -33.28 8.50
N ASP A 49 -4.45 -32.72 8.58
CA ASP A 49 -3.60 -32.85 9.78
C ASP A 49 -4.24 -32.15 10.98
N LEU A 50 -4.68 -30.90 10.79
CA LEU A 50 -5.33 -30.10 11.84
C LEU A 50 -6.67 -30.71 12.25
N GLY A 51 -7.43 -31.24 11.29
CA GLY A 51 -8.71 -31.89 11.53
C GLY A 51 -8.55 -33.15 12.37
N ALA A 52 -7.59 -34.02 12.00
CA ALA A 52 -7.24 -35.21 12.78
C ALA A 52 -6.75 -34.86 14.19
N ILE A 53 -5.96 -33.78 14.33
CA ILE A 53 -5.54 -33.26 15.65
C ILE A 53 -6.76 -32.88 16.50
N LEU A 54 -7.69 -32.08 15.98
CA LEU A 54 -8.90 -31.67 16.73
C LEU A 54 -9.87 -32.81 17.00
N GLU A 55 -10.06 -33.74 16.06
CA GLU A 55 -10.91 -34.92 16.26
C GLU A 55 -10.33 -35.85 17.33
N SER A 56 -9.00 -36.07 17.34
CA SER A 56 -8.34 -36.85 18.38
C SER A 56 -8.48 -36.20 19.77
N ALA A 57 -8.38 -34.87 19.84
CA ALA A 57 -8.59 -34.11 21.07
C ALA A 57 -10.05 -34.14 21.54
N LEU A 58 -11.01 -34.12 20.61
CA LEU A 58 -12.43 -34.25 20.91
C LEU A 58 -12.78 -35.61 21.50
N VAL A 59 -12.28 -36.70 20.90
CA VAL A 59 -12.51 -38.07 21.38
C VAL A 59 -11.91 -38.27 22.78
N ALA A 60 -10.78 -37.62 23.08
CA ALA A 60 -10.19 -37.62 24.41
C ALA A 60 -10.98 -36.76 25.43
N TRP A 61 -11.77 -35.78 24.97
CA TRP A 61 -12.51 -34.84 25.82
C TRP A 61 -13.96 -35.28 26.10
N ASP A 62 -14.74 -35.59 25.06
CA ASP A 62 -16.10 -36.13 25.17
C ASP A 62 -16.47 -36.94 23.90
N PRO A 63 -16.48 -38.28 23.96
CA PRO A 63 -16.79 -39.14 22.80
C PRO A 63 -18.27 -39.12 22.39
N SER A 64 -19.15 -38.37 23.07
CA SER A 64 -20.55 -38.18 22.68
C SER A 64 -20.78 -36.98 21.75
N ILE A 65 -19.76 -36.15 21.55
CA ILE A 65 -19.80 -34.97 20.68
C ILE A 65 -19.29 -35.37 19.28
N GLN A 66 -20.04 -35.02 18.25
CA GLN A 66 -19.58 -35.10 16.86
C GLN A 66 -19.06 -33.74 16.42
N ALA A 67 -17.93 -33.70 15.71
CA ALA A 67 -17.45 -32.49 15.06
C ALA A 67 -17.40 -32.67 13.55
N ASN A 68 -17.63 -31.58 12.83
CA ASN A 68 -17.31 -31.46 11.41
C ASN A 68 -16.33 -30.30 11.20
N VAL A 69 -15.35 -30.51 10.33
CA VAL A 69 -14.48 -29.48 9.75
C VAL A 69 -14.93 -29.24 8.30
N HIS A 70 -14.98 -27.99 7.86
CA HIS A 70 -15.43 -27.62 6.51
C HIS A 70 -14.65 -26.42 5.96
N ARG A 71 -14.06 -26.56 4.76
CA ARG A 71 -13.65 -25.46 3.87
C ARG A 71 -13.79 -25.82 2.39
N ARG A 72 -13.71 -24.78 1.56
CA ARG A 72 -13.69 -24.83 0.08
C ARG A 72 -12.42 -25.43 -0.54
N ALA A 73 -11.28 -25.46 0.17
CA ALA A 73 -9.99 -25.90 -0.38
C ALA A 73 -9.08 -26.60 0.66
N PRO A 74 -9.37 -27.87 1.03
CA PRO A 74 -8.66 -28.61 2.08
C PRO A 74 -7.22 -29.05 1.74
N ALA A 75 -6.75 -28.77 0.53
CA ALA A 75 -5.44 -29.20 0.03
C ALA A 75 -4.27 -28.28 0.43
N TYR A 76 -4.54 -27.11 1.01
CA TYR A 76 -3.52 -26.08 1.28
C TYR A 76 -3.26 -25.91 2.78
N PRO A 77 -2.02 -25.54 3.19
CA PRO A 77 -1.71 -25.29 4.58
C PRO A 77 -2.45 -24.07 5.13
N THR A 78 -2.91 -24.15 6.37
CA THR A 78 -3.59 -23.08 7.10
C THR A 78 -3.16 -23.06 8.57
N ASP A 79 -3.26 -21.91 9.23
CA ASP A 79 -3.05 -21.73 10.67
C ASP A 79 -4.35 -21.79 11.49
N PHE A 80 -5.48 -22.15 10.89
CA PHE A 80 -6.74 -22.28 11.63
C PHE A 80 -7.63 -23.41 11.12
N LEU A 81 -8.73 -23.69 11.82
CA LEU A 81 -9.87 -24.45 11.33
C LEU A 81 -11.17 -23.84 11.85
N LEU A 82 -12.23 -23.90 11.03
CA LEU A 82 -13.57 -23.79 11.59
C LEU A 82 -14.06 -25.17 12.02
N TRP A 83 -14.46 -25.25 13.28
CA TRP A 83 -14.81 -26.46 13.98
C TRP A 83 -16.26 -26.37 14.46
N THR A 84 -17.14 -27.18 13.87
CA THR A 84 -18.56 -27.22 14.21
C THR A 84 -18.82 -28.41 15.14
N LEU A 85 -19.11 -28.14 16.41
CA LEU A 85 -19.54 -29.15 17.39
C LEU A 85 -21.05 -29.36 17.34
N ARG A 86 -21.46 -30.63 17.33
CA ARG A 86 -22.85 -31.08 17.37
C ARG A 86 -23.09 -31.92 18.63
N SER A 87 -23.99 -31.45 19.49
CA SER A 87 -24.46 -32.21 20.65
C SER A 87 -25.56 -33.19 20.25
N THR A 88 -25.49 -34.45 20.69
CA THR A 88 -26.47 -35.50 20.36
C THR A 88 -27.38 -35.89 21.52
N VAL A 89 -27.26 -35.25 22.70
CA VAL A 89 -27.93 -35.67 23.93
C VAL A 89 -29.23 -34.90 24.21
N PRO A 90 -30.42 -35.53 24.16
CA PRO A 90 -31.66 -34.92 24.65
C PRO A 90 -31.67 -34.91 26.18
N ARG A 91 -31.64 -33.72 26.81
CA ARG A 91 -31.48 -33.59 28.26
C ARG A 91 -32.81 -33.51 29.00
N ARG A 92 -33.09 -34.51 29.86
CA ARG A 92 -34.10 -34.42 30.92
C ARG A 92 -33.49 -33.84 32.20
N GLY A 93 -34.05 -32.73 32.68
CA GLY A 93 -34.00 -32.28 34.08
C GLY A 93 -32.65 -31.92 34.69
N ILE A 94 -32.28 -30.64 34.66
CA ILE A 94 -31.46 -29.93 35.68
C ILE A 94 -31.78 -28.42 35.55
N SER A 95 -31.76 -27.70 36.67
CA SER A 95 -32.23 -26.31 36.86
C SER A 95 -31.79 -25.29 35.79
N LEU A 96 -32.69 -24.36 35.49
CA LEU A 96 -32.44 -23.16 34.67
C LEU A 96 -31.52 -22.17 35.41
N ASP A 97 -30.52 -21.63 34.68
CA ASP A 97 -30.06 -20.22 34.68
C ASP A 97 -28.64 -20.02 34.09
N ARG A 98 -27.84 -21.08 33.93
CA ARG A 98 -26.43 -20.96 33.50
C ARG A 98 -26.04 -21.60 32.17
N LYS A 99 -26.98 -22.16 31.40
CA LYS A 99 -26.67 -23.02 30.23
C LYS A 99 -27.53 -22.76 28.98
N ARG A 100 -27.64 -21.49 28.56
CA ARG A 100 -27.95 -21.11 27.16
C ARG A 100 -26.69 -20.86 26.31
N PHE A 101 -25.52 -20.88 26.94
CA PHE A 101 -24.22 -20.78 26.30
C PHE A 101 -23.57 -22.15 26.34
N GLY A 102 -23.04 -22.58 25.20
CA GLY A 102 -22.10 -23.72 25.13
C GLY A 102 -20.83 -23.43 25.93
N PRO A 103 -19.85 -24.35 25.96
CA PRO A 103 -18.62 -24.13 26.72
C PRO A 103 -17.98 -22.79 26.33
N PRO A 104 -17.64 -21.93 27.30
CA PRO A 104 -17.04 -20.63 27.01
C PRO A 104 -15.68 -20.82 26.33
N SER A 105 -15.35 -19.91 25.41
CA SER A 105 -14.11 -19.95 24.61
C SER A 105 -12.87 -20.10 25.47
N SER A 106 -12.79 -19.42 26.61
CA SER A 106 -11.69 -19.54 27.58
C SER A 106 -11.54 -20.94 28.19
N PHE A 107 -12.63 -21.67 28.42
CA PHE A 107 -12.61 -23.04 28.95
C PHE A 107 -12.21 -24.05 27.88
N LEU A 108 -12.70 -23.88 26.65
CA LEU A 108 -12.27 -24.71 25.52
C LEU A 108 -10.82 -24.43 25.14
N SER A 109 -10.40 -23.18 25.04
CA SER A 109 -9.04 -22.80 24.67
C SER A 109 -8.02 -23.33 25.67
N SER A 110 -8.27 -23.24 26.98
CA SER A 110 -7.39 -23.78 28.01
C SER A 110 -7.39 -25.32 28.07
N SER A 111 -8.53 -25.96 27.82
CA SER A 111 -8.61 -27.43 27.75
C SER A 111 -7.91 -27.98 26.50
N LEU A 112 -8.12 -27.34 25.34
CA LEU A 112 -7.56 -27.75 24.06
C LEU A 112 -6.07 -27.45 23.96
N SER A 113 -5.58 -26.30 24.44
CA SER A 113 -4.13 -26.03 24.47
C SER A 113 -3.37 -26.99 25.42
N THR A 114 -4.06 -27.58 26.39
CA THR A 114 -3.49 -28.62 27.27
C THR A 114 -3.43 -30.01 26.60
N ILE A 115 -4.35 -30.29 25.67
CA ILE A 115 -4.42 -31.58 24.94
C ILE A 115 -3.62 -31.53 23.62
N VAL A 116 -3.59 -30.36 22.98
CA VAL A 116 -2.92 -30.04 21.72
C VAL A 116 -2.06 -28.79 21.95
N PRO A 117 -0.75 -28.95 22.21
CA PRO A 117 0.13 -27.81 22.51
C PRO A 117 0.17 -26.73 21.43
N ASP A 118 -0.05 -27.13 20.17
CA ASP A 118 -0.02 -26.25 18.99
C ASP A 118 -1.28 -25.37 18.84
N VAL A 119 -2.32 -25.51 19.68
CA VAL A 119 -3.55 -24.69 19.62
C VAL A 119 -3.31 -23.33 20.29
N LYS A 120 -3.28 -22.29 19.46
CA LYS A 120 -3.03 -20.89 19.82
C LYS A 120 -4.24 -20.21 20.44
N SER A 121 -5.43 -20.38 19.86
CA SER A 121 -6.68 -19.84 20.41
C SER A 121 -7.91 -20.61 19.95
N VAL A 122 -8.97 -20.58 20.78
CA VAL A 122 -10.30 -21.09 20.41
C VAL A 122 -11.33 -19.99 20.62
N VAL A 123 -11.73 -19.32 19.53
CA VAL A 123 -12.72 -18.24 19.55
C VAL A 123 -14.09 -18.81 19.19
N ARG A 124 -15.11 -18.56 20.03
CA ARG A 124 -16.49 -18.96 19.73
C ARG A 124 -17.05 -18.03 18.67
N ASN A 125 -17.52 -18.58 17.54
CA ASN A 125 -18.11 -17.79 16.48
C ASN A 125 -19.37 -17.07 17.02
N ARG A 126 -19.40 -15.73 16.93
CA ARG A 126 -20.43 -14.86 17.52
C ARG A 126 -21.69 -14.70 16.66
N ALA A 127 -21.77 -15.34 15.49
CA ALA A 127 -22.84 -15.21 14.48
C ALA A 127 -24.26 -15.69 14.88
N LEU A 128 -24.63 -15.65 16.18
CA LEU A 128 -25.88 -16.19 16.72
C LEU A 128 -26.68 -15.20 17.58
N HIS A 129 -26.37 -13.90 17.56
CA HIS A 129 -27.08 -12.85 18.33
C HIS A 129 -27.64 -11.68 17.48
N VAL A 130 -28.00 -11.91 16.23
CA VAL A 130 -28.80 -10.96 15.41
C VAL A 130 -30.18 -11.56 15.13
N GLY A 131 -30.95 -11.78 16.20
CA GLY A 131 -32.11 -12.67 16.18
C GLY A 131 -33.39 -12.20 16.86
N THR A 132 -33.43 -11.01 17.48
CA THR A 132 -34.67 -10.31 17.88
C THR A 132 -34.32 -8.94 18.47
N LEU A 133 -34.73 -7.84 17.82
CA LEU A 133 -35.00 -6.56 18.48
C LEU A 133 -35.93 -5.72 17.58
N ALA A 134 -37.20 -6.12 17.55
CA ALA A 134 -38.26 -5.40 16.86
C ALA A 134 -39.17 -4.71 17.90
N THR A 135 -38.78 -3.52 18.36
CA THR A 135 -39.67 -2.44 18.83
C THR A 135 -38.89 -1.13 19.03
N PRO A 136 -39.40 0.03 18.59
CA PRO A 136 -38.76 1.33 18.83
C PRO A 136 -39.23 1.97 20.14
N PRO A 137 -38.32 2.53 20.97
CA PRO A 137 -38.66 3.51 22.00
C PRO A 137 -38.74 4.93 21.42
N SER A 138 -39.54 5.78 22.05
CA SER A 138 -39.84 7.16 21.64
C SER A 138 -38.74 8.18 21.99
N SER A 139 -38.61 9.21 21.14
CA SER A 139 -38.14 10.59 21.41
C SER A 139 -37.71 10.92 22.86
N HIS A 140 -36.51 11.44 23.11
CA HIS A 140 -36.09 12.81 22.82
C HIS A 140 -34.57 12.98 23.04
N HIS A 141 -33.88 13.79 22.23
CA HIS A 141 -33.11 15.00 22.66
C HIS A 141 -32.12 15.50 21.58
N THR A 142 -32.38 16.72 21.11
CA THR A 142 -31.43 17.74 20.62
C THR A 142 -30.09 17.32 20.01
N ALA A 143 -30.00 17.37 18.68
CA ALA A 143 -28.73 17.46 17.96
C ALA A 143 -28.08 18.85 18.12
N THR A 144 -26.76 18.88 18.30
CA THR A 144 -25.92 20.06 18.15
C THR A 144 -25.05 19.91 16.91
N ALA A 145 -25.25 20.76 15.91
CA ALA A 145 -24.50 20.75 14.66
C ALA A 145 -23.18 21.54 14.76
N PHE A 146 -22.12 20.99 14.19
CA PHE A 146 -20.88 21.66 13.79
C PHE A 146 -20.38 21.00 12.49
N ALA A 147 -19.66 21.65 11.59
CA ALA A 147 -19.69 23.05 11.16
C ALA A 147 -19.11 23.09 9.73
N THR A 148 -19.69 23.86 8.83
CA THR A 148 -19.34 23.86 7.39
C THR A 148 -18.23 24.86 7.04
N GLY A 149 -17.41 24.53 6.05
CA GLY A 149 -16.80 25.54 5.17
C GLY A 149 -15.60 25.05 4.34
N PRO A 150 -15.29 25.69 3.20
CA PRO A 150 -16.08 26.63 2.40
C PRO A 150 -16.53 26.03 1.05
N SER A 151 -17.71 26.40 0.56
CA SER A 151 -18.12 26.05 -0.81
C SER A 151 -17.49 27.01 -1.83
N LEU A 152 -16.79 26.48 -2.84
CA LEU A 152 -16.38 27.25 -4.01
C LEU A 152 -17.49 27.24 -5.07
N SER A 153 -17.84 28.44 -5.57
CA SER A 153 -18.98 28.65 -6.45
C SER A 153 -18.71 28.21 -7.90
N SER A 154 -19.57 27.34 -8.41
CA SER A 154 -19.67 27.00 -9.84
C SER A 154 -20.06 28.21 -10.70
N PRO A 155 -19.66 28.22 -11.98
CA PRO A 155 -20.61 28.60 -13.02
C PRO A 155 -20.79 27.56 -14.15
N THR A 156 -22.08 27.38 -14.48
CA THR A 156 -22.64 26.97 -15.78
C THR A 156 -22.49 25.54 -16.31
N LYS A 157 -23.63 24.85 -16.29
CA LYS A 157 -24.01 23.68 -17.11
C LYS A 157 -23.94 24.01 -18.61
N HIS A 158 -23.44 23.07 -19.42
CA HIS A 158 -24.20 22.38 -20.49
C HIS A 158 -23.27 21.66 -21.47
N ASN A 159 -23.30 20.32 -21.49
CA ASN A 159 -23.43 19.47 -22.69
C ASN A 159 -22.94 18.03 -22.45
N LEU A 160 -23.85 17.12 -22.12
CA LEU A 160 -23.69 15.68 -22.38
C LEU A 160 -25.07 14.98 -22.37
N MET A 161 -26.00 15.52 -23.16
CA MET A 161 -27.24 14.84 -23.52
C MET A 161 -27.36 14.76 -25.04
N GLN A 162 -26.81 13.68 -25.61
CA GLN A 162 -27.41 12.85 -26.68
C GLN A 162 -26.35 11.93 -27.32
N ARG A 163 -26.33 10.65 -26.90
CA ARG A 163 -26.24 9.44 -27.77
C ARG A 163 -25.97 8.18 -26.92
N GLY A 164 -27.05 7.59 -26.39
CA GLY A 164 -27.16 6.15 -26.16
C GLY A 164 -26.08 5.39 -25.37
N THR A 165 -25.60 5.88 -24.22
CA THR A 165 -24.76 5.09 -23.31
C THR A 165 -25.47 4.79 -21.99
N THR A 166 -25.61 3.50 -21.66
CA THR A 166 -26.30 2.99 -20.46
C THR A 166 -25.35 2.81 -19.27
N ALA A 167 -24.33 3.67 -19.16
CA ALA A 167 -23.28 3.53 -18.17
C ALA A 167 -23.80 3.76 -16.73
N ILE A 168 -23.25 3.03 -15.78
CA ILE A 168 -23.51 3.18 -14.34
C ILE A 168 -22.16 3.42 -13.67
N ASN A 169 -21.99 4.58 -13.02
CA ASN A 169 -20.72 4.99 -12.39
C ASN A 169 -19.50 4.78 -13.33
N GLY A 170 -19.62 5.24 -14.57
CA GLY A 170 -18.59 5.12 -15.60
C GLY A 170 -18.43 3.73 -16.23
N ILE A 171 -19.12 2.71 -15.75
CA ILE A 171 -19.05 1.35 -16.30
C ILE A 171 -20.13 1.17 -17.38
N GLU A 172 -19.69 1.00 -18.62
CA GLU A 172 -20.55 0.87 -19.80
C GLU A 172 -21.29 -0.48 -19.85
N HIS A 173 -22.40 -0.50 -20.61
CA HIS A 173 -23.21 -1.70 -20.93
C HIS A 173 -23.81 -2.50 -19.77
N VAL A 174 -23.62 -2.11 -18.50
CA VAL A 174 -24.13 -2.82 -17.30
C VAL A 174 -25.61 -3.18 -17.40
N ARG A 175 -26.48 -2.24 -17.81
CA ARG A 175 -27.93 -2.51 -17.97
C ARG A 175 -28.24 -3.55 -19.07
N THR A 176 -27.38 -3.66 -20.09
CA THR A 176 -27.49 -4.67 -21.15
C THR A 176 -27.11 -6.05 -20.64
N LEU A 177 -26.19 -6.15 -19.67
CA LEU A 177 -25.84 -7.39 -18.99
C LEU A 177 -26.98 -7.87 -18.08
N TRP A 178 -27.62 -6.95 -17.35
CA TRP A 178 -28.81 -7.28 -16.54
C TRP A 178 -29.96 -7.84 -17.40
N ALA A 179 -30.19 -7.27 -18.58
CA ALA A 179 -31.17 -7.78 -19.55
C ALA A 179 -30.83 -9.20 -20.09
N ARG A 180 -29.58 -9.66 -19.92
CA ARG A 180 -29.11 -11.02 -20.21
C ARG A 180 -29.04 -11.90 -18.95
N ASN A 181 -29.62 -11.47 -17.84
CA ASN A 181 -29.57 -12.13 -16.52
C ASN A 181 -28.15 -12.30 -15.96
N ILE A 182 -27.21 -11.42 -16.35
CA ILE A 182 -25.88 -11.28 -15.75
C ILE A 182 -25.98 -10.11 -14.76
N THR A 183 -26.30 -10.43 -13.50
CA THR A 183 -26.70 -9.44 -12.46
C THR A 183 -25.91 -9.58 -11.15
N GLY A 184 -24.88 -10.42 -11.11
CA GLY A 184 -24.19 -10.83 -9.88
C GLY A 184 -24.85 -12.01 -9.16
N ARG A 185 -25.95 -12.57 -9.70
CA ARG A 185 -26.71 -13.65 -9.06
C ARG A 185 -25.83 -14.84 -8.71
N GLY A 186 -25.91 -15.28 -7.46
CA GLY A 186 -25.15 -16.43 -6.94
C GLY A 186 -23.67 -16.13 -6.67
N VAL A 187 -23.26 -14.86 -6.67
CA VAL A 187 -21.96 -14.41 -6.16
C VAL A 187 -22.16 -13.87 -4.74
N LYS A 188 -21.34 -14.32 -3.79
CA LYS A 188 -21.29 -13.80 -2.42
C LYS A 188 -20.19 -12.76 -2.31
N ILE A 189 -20.52 -11.58 -1.81
CA ILE A 189 -19.60 -10.45 -1.69
C ILE A 189 -19.57 -9.98 -0.24
N GLY A 190 -18.37 -9.96 0.34
CA GLY A 190 -18.11 -9.38 1.65
C GLY A 190 -17.71 -7.92 1.56
N VAL A 191 -18.30 -7.07 2.39
CA VAL A 191 -17.94 -5.65 2.54
C VAL A 191 -17.44 -5.45 3.96
N PHE A 192 -16.14 -5.19 4.10
CA PHE A 192 -15.47 -4.96 5.38
C PHE A 192 -15.29 -3.45 5.56
N ASP A 193 -16.14 -2.84 6.39
CA ASP A 193 -16.32 -1.39 6.41
C ASP A 193 -16.99 -0.94 7.72
N THR A 194 -17.58 0.25 7.75
CA THR A 194 -18.29 0.83 8.92
C THR A 194 -19.64 0.16 9.21
N GLY A 195 -20.06 -0.83 8.43
CA GLY A 195 -21.30 -1.59 8.62
C GLY A 195 -22.38 -1.26 7.58
N LEU A 196 -23.65 -1.47 7.94
CA LEU A 196 -24.80 -1.13 7.10
C LEU A 196 -25.94 -0.57 7.96
N ALA A 197 -26.45 0.60 7.58
CA ALA A 197 -27.57 1.22 8.29
C ALA A 197 -28.82 0.30 8.29
N PRO A 198 -29.54 0.13 9.42
CA PRO A 198 -30.69 -0.79 9.49
C PRO A 198 -31.79 -0.50 8.45
N THR A 199 -32.02 0.78 8.14
CA THR A 199 -32.92 1.25 7.06
C THR A 199 -32.46 0.80 5.68
N ALA A 200 -31.15 0.79 5.46
CA ALA A 200 -30.54 0.49 4.17
C ALA A 200 -30.59 -0.99 3.78
N ARG A 201 -30.88 -1.92 4.70
CA ARG A 201 -31.15 -3.32 4.37
C ARG A 201 -32.26 -3.48 3.32
N SER A 202 -33.23 -2.55 3.30
CA SER A 202 -34.33 -2.51 2.33
C SER A 202 -33.91 -2.13 0.89
N PHE A 203 -32.69 -1.62 0.70
CA PHE A 203 -32.19 -1.17 -0.60
C PHE A 203 -31.64 -2.30 -1.47
N PHE A 204 -31.47 -3.50 -0.92
CA PHE A 204 -30.83 -4.63 -1.59
C PHE A 204 -31.85 -5.74 -1.85
N HIS A 205 -31.69 -6.47 -2.95
CA HIS A 205 -32.46 -7.71 -3.14
C HIS A 205 -32.05 -8.77 -2.11
N HIS A 206 -30.76 -8.89 -1.81
CA HIS A 206 -30.19 -9.97 -1.00
C HIS A 206 -29.08 -9.51 -0.04
N VAL A 207 -29.42 -9.15 1.21
CA VAL A 207 -28.45 -9.10 2.31
C VAL A 207 -28.49 -10.42 3.07
N ALA A 208 -27.44 -11.23 2.94
CA ALA A 208 -27.35 -12.53 3.59
C ALA A 208 -26.93 -12.42 5.06
N ASP A 209 -26.01 -11.50 5.38
CA ASP A 209 -25.48 -11.35 6.73
C ASP A 209 -25.09 -9.89 7.06
N ILE A 210 -25.17 -9.53 8.34
CA ILE A 210 -24.66 -8.28 8.92
C ILE A 210 -24.08 -8.63 10.29
N SER A 211 -22.76 -8.49 10.43
CA SER A 211 -22.01 -8.83 11.64
C SER A 211 -21.13 -7.66 12.10
N ASN A 212 -20.85 -7.59 13.39
CA ASN A 212 -19.91 -6.64 13.99
C ASN A 212 -18.78 -7.40 14.69
N TRP A 213 -17.55 -6.99 14.39
CA TRP A 213 -16.30 -7.56 14.89
C TRP A 213 -15.57 -6.63 15.85
N THR A 214 -16.05 -5.40 16.00
CA THR A 214 -15.56 -4.43 17.00
C THR A 214 -16.04 -4.75 18.41
N ASP A 215 -15.52 -4.03 19.39
CA ASP A 215 -15.95 -4.11 20.79
C ASP A 215 -17.21 -3.27 21.10
N GLU A 216 -17.77 -2.54 20.13
CA GLU A 216 -19.07 -1.87 20.27
C GLU A 216 -20.25 -2.85 20.13
N GLU A 217 -21.36 -2.60 20.82
CA GLU A 217 -22.57 -3.45 20.73
C GLU A 217 -23.44 -3.15 19.48
N GLU A 218 -23.26 -2.00 18.82
CA GLU A 218 -24.14 -1.57 17.73
C GLU A 218 -23.76 -2.18 16.37
N LEU A 219 -24.78 -2.60 15.61
CA LEU A 219 -24.67 -3.08 14.21
C LEU A 219 -24.92 -1.96 13.18
N THR A 220 -25.03 -0.71 13.63
CA THR A 220 -25.35 0.43 12.75
C THR A 220 -24.13 0.91 11.98
N ASP A 221 -24.39 1.68 10.93
CA ASP A 221 -23.37 2.42 10.19
C ASP A 221 -23.46 3.90 10.59
N ALA A 222 -22.65 4.30 11.57
CA ALA A 222 -22.61 5.67 12.08
C ALA A 222 -21.98 6.66 11.07
N SER A 223 -21.10 6.17 10.19
CA SER A 223 -20.39 6.96 9.18
C SER A 223 -21.20 7.13 7.89
N GLY A 224 -21.95 6.10 7.50
CA GLY A 224 -22.63 6.00 6.21
C GLY A 224 -21.76 5.45 5.07
N HIS A 225 -20.45 5.28 5.31
CA HIS A 225 -19.47 4.84 4.31
C HIS A 225 -19.74 3.39 3.85
N GLY A 226 -19.84 2.44 4.77
CA GLY A 226 -20.13 1.03 4.45
C GLY A 226 -21.47 0.83 3.75
N THR A 227 -22.49 1.61 4.11
CA THR A 227 -23.78 1.64 3.41
C THR A 227 -23.63 2.09 1.97
N PHE A 228 -22.85 3.15 1.73
CA PHE A 228 -22.57 3.64 0.38
C PHE A 228 -21.78 2.61 -0.44
N VAL A 229 -20.70 2.07 0.13
CA VAL A 229 -19.81 1.09 -0.52
C VAL A 229 -20.58 -0.17 -0.91
N ALA A 230 -21.35 -0.77 0.02
CA ALA A 230 -22.22 -1.91 -0.28
C ALA A 230 -23.25 -1.55 -1.35
N GLY A 231 -23.84 -0.35 -1.28
CA GLY A 231 -24.82 0.14 -2.24
C GLY A 231 -24.27 0.30 -3.67
N ALA A 232 -23.02 0.76 -3.82
CA ALA A 232 -22.36 0.85 -5.13
C ALA A 232 -22.08 -0.54 -5.75
N ILE A 233 -21.92 -1.57 -4.92
CA ILE A 233 -21.81 -2.98 -5.39
C ILE A 233 -23.18 -3.52 -5.80
N GLY A 234 -24.14 -3.57 -4.86
CA GLY A 234 -25.37 -4.37 -5.00
C GLY A 234 -26.69 -3.69 -4.63
N GLY A 235 -26.69 -2.36 -4.43
CA GLY A 235 -27.91 -1.62 -4.12
C GLY A 235 -28.87 -1.53 -5.32
N ALA A 236 -30.17 -1.65 -5.07
CA ALA A 236 -31.24 -1.54 -6.05
C ALA A 236 -31.98 -0.18 -5.98
N VAL A 237 -31.34 0.85 -5.41
CA VAL A 237 -31.94 2.18 -5.22
C VAL A 237 -32.21 2.87 -6.57
N ALA A 238 -33.44 3.34 -6.75
CA ALA A 238 -33.85 4.06 -7.95
C ALA A 238 -33.07 5.39 -8.09
N GLY A 239 -32.18 5.46 -9.08
CA GLY A 239 -31.34 6.62 -9.39
C GLY A 239 -29.84 6.32 -9.30
N CYS A 240 -29.43 5.47 -8.35
CA CYS A 240 -28.05 5.05 -8.10
C CYS A 240 -27.97 3.54 -7.83
N PRO A 241 -28.40 2.69 -8.77
CA PRO A 241 -28.27 1.25 -8.59
C PRO A 241 -26.79 0.85 -8.66
N GLY A 242 -26.37 -0.05 -7.77
CA GLY A 242 -25.08 -0.72 -7.82
C GLY A 242 -24.97 -1.63 -9.04
N LEU A 243 -23.75 -2.08 -9.34
CA LEU A 243 -23.45 -2.82 -10.58
C LEU A 243 -24.02 -4.25 -10.61
N ALA A 244 -24.11 -4.91 -9.46
CA ALA A 244 -24.44 -6.32 -9.29
C ALA A 244 -25.64 -6.50 -8.32
N PRO A 245 -26.86 -6.06 -8.70
CA PRO A 245 -28.00 -5.94 -7.78
C PRO A 245 -28.57 -7.29 -7.27
N ASP A 246 -28.24 -8.42 -7.90
CA ASP A 246 -28.64 -9.76 -7.43
C ASP A 246 -27.51 -10.49 -6.68
N ALA A 247 -26.38 -9.83 -6.42
CA ALA A 247 -25.32 -10.40 -5.60
C ALA A 247 -25.79 -10.58 -4.14
N SER A 248 -25.26 -11.60 -3.46
CA SER A 248 -25.52 -11.85 -2.06
C SER A 248 -24.53 -11.06 -1.21
N ILE A 249 -25.01 -9.98 -0.59
CA ILE A 249 -24.19 -9.06 0.18
C ILE A 249 -24.06 -9.54 1.63
N HIS A 250 -22.82 -9.60 2.12
CA HIS A 250 -22.46 -9.86 3.50
C HIS A 250 -21.71 -8.64 4.05
N ILE A 251 -22.14 -8.13 5.20
CA ILE A 251 -21.57 -6.93 5.83
C ILE A 251 -20.77 -7.32 7.07
N PHE A 252 -19.53 -6.85 7.13
CA PHE A 252 -18.61 -7.02 8.25
C PHE A 252 -18.24 -5.64 8.77
N ARG A 253 -18.87 -5.21 9.87
CA ARG A 253 -18.47 -3.98 10.58
C ARG A 253 -17.16 -4.26 11.31
N VAL A 254 -16.10 -3.59 10.86
CA VAL A 254 -14.74 -3.69 11.42
C VAL A 254 -14.19 -2.33 11.87
N PHE A 255 -14.97 -1.25 11.72
CA PHE A 255 -14.68 0.08 12.27
C PHE A 255 -15.69 0.41 13.37
N THR A 256 -15.20 1.00 14.46
CA THR A 256 -16.03 1.60 15.51
C THR A 256 -16.67 2.90 15.03
N SER A 257 -17.51 3.52 15.87
CA SER A 257 -18.22 4.76 15.55
C SER A 257 -17.31 5.99 15.55
N ASP A 258 -16.10 5.89 16.13
CA ASP A 258 -15.02 6.87 16.05
C ASP A 258 -13.98 6.57 14.94
N ASN A 259 -14.22 5.54 14.12
CA ASN A 259 -13.34 5.00 13.07
C ASN A 259 -12.04 4.34 13.57
N THR A 260 -11.95 3.98 14.85
CA THR A 260 -10.90 3.06 15.34
C THR A 260 -11.03 1.69 14.66
N VAL A 261 -9.90 1.04 14.41
CA VAL A 261 -9.81 -0.29 13.82
C VAL A 261 -8.59 -1.04 14.34
N TYR A 262 -8.70 -2.36 14.48
CA TYR A 262 -7.58 -3.24 14.82
C TYR A 262 -7.45 -4.37 13.79
N THR A 263 -6.21 -4.77 13.49
CA THR A 263 -5.90 -5.93 12.66
C THR A 263 -6.63 -7.20 13.13
N SER A 264 -6.72 -7.43 14.44
CA SER A 264 -7.41 -8.59 15.02
C SER A 264 -8.85 -8.73 14.54
N TRP A 265 -9.60 -7.62 14.41
CA TRP A 265 -10.97 -7.62 13.92
C TRP A 265 -11.05 -7.99 12.43
N PHE A 266 -10.09 -7.53 11.62
CA PHE A 266 -9.96 -7.99 10.22
C PHE A 266 -9.62 -9.47 10.13
N LEU A 267 -8.68 -9.98 10.93
CA LEU A 267 -8.29 -11.40 10.92
C LEU A 267 -9.48 -12.30 11.25
N ASP A 268 -10.23 -11.99 12.30
CA ASP A 268 -11.41 -12.76 12.71
C ASP A 268 -12.54 -12.68 11.67
N ALA A 269 -12.80 -11.50 11.10
CA ALA A 269 -13.78 -11.34 10.03
C ALA A 269 -13.37 -12.06 8.73
N LEU A 270 -12.07 -12.10 8.37
CA LEU A 270 -11.55 -12.84 7.22
C LEU A 270 -11.65 -14.36 7.44
N ASN A 271 -11.35 -14.85 8.65
CA ASN A 271 -11.59 -16.26 9.03
C ASN A 271 -13.06 -16.65 8.84
N TYR A 272 -14.00 -15.73 9.13
CA TYR A 272 -15.43 -15.95 8.94
C TYR A 272 -15.88 -15.80 7.47
N ALA A 273 -15.27 -14.91 6.68
CA ALA A 273 -15.48 -14.84 5.23
C ALA A 273 -15.01 -16.13 4.52
N LEU A 274 -13.92 -16.73 4.99
CA LEU A 274 -13.44 -18.05 4.56
C LEU A 274 -14.46 -19.15 4.84
N PHE A 275 -15.05 -19.15 6.04
CA PHE A 275 -16.14 -20.06 6.40
C PHE A 275 -17.40 -19.88 5.56
N LEU A 276 -17.80 -18.64 5.30
CA LEU A 276 -18.96 -18.34 4.46
C LEU A 276 -18.73 -18.69 2.98
N GLU A 277 -17.51 -19.08 2.60
CA GLU A 277 -17.06 -19.30 1.23
C GLU A 277 -17.47 -18.13 0.32
N LEU A 278 -17.08 -16.92 0.71
CA LEU A 278 -17.29 -15.73 -0.11
C LEU A 278 -16.52 -15.87 -1.43
N ASP A 279 -17.00 -15.22 -2.48
CA ASP A 279 -16.32 -15.21 -3.78
C ASP A 279 -15.51 -13.93 -3.97
N VAL A 280 -15.96 -12.82 -3.37
CA VAL A 280 -15.30 -11.51 -3.44
C VAL A 280 -15.28 -10.88 -2.04
N VAL A 281 -14.18 -10.23 -1.68
CA VAL A 281 -14.07 -9.36 -0.50
C VAL A 281 -13.64 -7.96 -0.95
N ASN A 282 -14.43 -6.97 -0.58
CA ASN A 282 -14.18 -5.56 -0.85
C ASN A 282 -13.62 -4.87 0.39
N LEU A 283 -12.39 -4.35 0.28
CA LEU A 283 -11.70 -3.57 1.30
C LEU A 283 -11.56 -2.12 0.80
N SER A 284 -12.57 -1.29 1.06
CA SER A 284 -12.59 0.15 0.69
C SER A 284 -11.73 1.01 1.62
N VAL A 285 -10.68 0.42 2.17
CA VAL A 285 -9.78 0.95 3.20
C VAL A 285 -8.43 0.25 3.10
N GLY A 286 -7.40 0.89 3.66
CA GLY A 286 -6.09 0.31 3.88
C GLY A 286 -5.26 1.19 4.81
N GLY A 287 -4.15 0.66 5.29
CA GLY A 287 -3.17 1.37 6.14
C GLY A 287 -1.79 1.46 5.49
N PRO A 288 -0.85 2.22 6.09
CA PRO A 288 0.53 2.25 5.61
C PRO A 288 1.31 0.97 5.93
N ASP A 289 0.88 0.16 6.91
CA ASP A 289 1.61 -1.01 7.41
C ASP A 289 1.59 -2.22 6.44
N PHE A 290 2.72 -2.51 5.79
CA PHE A 290 2.96 -3.70 4.96
C PHE A 290 3.74 -4.80 5.70
N HIS A 291 4.22 -4.51 6.92
CA HIS A 291 4.97 -5.43 7.78
C HIS A 291 4.10 -6.08 8.87
N ASP A 292 2.81 -5.72 8.98
CA ASP A 292 1.75 -6.49 9.62
C ASP A 292 1.59 -7.86 8.94
N ARG A 293 2.52 -8.74 9.28
CA ARG A 293 2.64 -10.07 8.69
C ARG A 293 1.41 -10.94 8.95
N PRO A 294 0.78 -10.91 10.14
CA PRO A 294 -0.53 -11.54 10.37
C PRO A 294 -1.58 -11.12 9.33
N PHE A 295 -1.75 -9.82 9.07
CA PHE A 295 -2.72 -9.34 8.09
C PHE A 295 -2.36 -9.74 6.66
N VAL A 296 -1.11 -9.53 6.25
CA VAL A 296 -0.61 -9.90 4.91
C VAL A 296 -0.79 -11.38 4.61
N ASP A 297 -0.38 -12.27 5.52
CA ASP A 297 -0.52 -13.72 5.30
C ASP A 297 -2.00 -14.17 5.36
N LYS A 298 -2.88 -13.51 6.12
CA LYS A 298 -4.33 -13.80 6.12
C LYS A 298 -5.02 -13.37 4.83
N VAL A 299 -4.64 -12.24 4.24
CA VAL A 299 -5.12 -11.82 2.91
C VAL A 299 -4.69 -12.83 1.83
N ARG A 300 -3.43 -13.29 1.89
CA ARG A 300 -2.93 -14.35 1.00
C ARG A 300 -3.65 -15.67 1.20
N GLU A 301 -3.96 -16.07 2.43
CA GLU A 301 -4.77 -17.25 2.70
C GLU A 301 -6.18 -17.11 2.08
N ALA A 302 -6.82 -15.93 2.23
CA ALA A 302 -8.12 -15.66 1.60
C ALA A 302 -8.07 -15.84 0.08
N SER A 303 -7.04 -15.27 -0.56
CA SER A 303 -6.78 -15.44 -1.99
C SER A 303 -6.52 -16.90 -2.37
N ALA A 304 -5.67 -17.63 -1.63
CA ALA A 304 -5.38 -19.05 -1.87
C ALA A 304 -6.63 -19.95 -1.81
N HIS A 305 -7.58 -19.62 -0.93
CA HIS A 305 -8.89 -20.28 -0.84
C HIS A 305 -9.91 -19.85 -1.91
N GLY A 306 -9.51 -19.01 -2.86
CA GLY A 306 -10.31 -18.60 -4.01
C GLY A 306 -11.13 -17.32 -3.79
N ILE A 307 -10.92 -16.58 -2.71
CA ILE A 307 -11.61 -15.30 -2.46
C ILE A 307 -10.92 -14.20 -3.26
N VAL A 308 -11.65 -13.52 -4.14
CA VAL A 308 -11.14 -12.38 -4.89
C VAL A 308 -11.10 -11.16 -3.97
N VAL A 309 -9.91 -10.77 -3.50
CA VAL A 309 -9.74 -9.57 -2.68
C VAL A 309 -9.55 -8.35 -3.59
N VAL A 310 -10.42 -7.35 -3.43
CA VAL A 310 -10.39 -6.06 -4.14
C VAL A 310 -10.20 -4.97 -3.09
N SER A 311 -9.20 -4.10 -3.28
CA SER A 311 -8.87 -3.08 -2.29
C SER A 311 -8.57 -1.72 -2.91
N ALA A 312 -8.96 -0.66 -2.22
CA ALA A 312 -8.70 0.73 -2.61
C ALA A 312 -7.21 1.07 -2.47
N ALA A 313 -6.61 1.69 -3.48
CA ALA A 313 -5.18 2.00 -3.50
C ALA A 313 -4.72 3.04 -2.47
N GLY A 314 -5.64 3.81 -1.88
CA GLY A 314 -5.37 4.94 -0.99
C GLY A 314 -5.81 6.28 -1.58
N ASN A 315 -5.88 7.31 -0.73
CA ASN A 315 -6.31 8.67 -1.09
C ASN A 315 -5.22 9.73 -0.80
N ALA A 316 -3.94 9.33 -0.79
CA ALA A 316 -2.80 10.18 -0.44
C ALA A 316 -2.06 10.74 -1.68
N GLY A 317 -2.67 10.64 -2.87
CA GLY A 317 -2.17 11.32 -4.06
C GLY A 317 -2.16 12.85 -3.91
N PRO A 318 -1.34 13.57 -4.69
CA PRO A 318 -0.69 13.09 -5.90
C PRO A 318 0.69 12.44 -5.70
N TYR A 319 1.15 12.32 -4.45
CA TYR A 319 2.49 11.82 -4.14
C TYR A 319 2.65 10.31 -4.46
N TYR A 320 3.88 9.93 -4.78
CA TYR A 320 4.29 8.58 -5.14
C TYR A 320 4.77 7.80 -3.91
N GLY A 321 4.67 6.46 -3.96
CA GLY A 321 5.07 5.59 -2.85
C GLY A 321 3.98 5.36 -1.78
N LEU A 322 2.89 6.12 -1.82
CA LEU A 322 1.83 6.16 -0.81
C LEU A 322 0.63 5.23 -1.11
N LEU A 323 0.89 4.03 -1.63
CA LEU A 323 -0.12 2.98 -1.69
C LEU A 323 -0.50 2.51 -0.28
N THR A 324 -1.66 1.88 -0.13
CA THR A 324 -2.10 1.29 1.16
C THR A 324 -2.14 -0.24 1.12
N ASN A 325 -1.84 -0.89 2.24
CA ASN A 325 -2.08 -2.32 2.42
C ASN A 325 -3.59 -2.57 2.62
N PRO A 326 -4.20 -3.58 1.96
CA PRO A 326 -3.58 -4.62 1.16
C PRO A 326 -3.60 -4.40 -0.36
N ALA A 327 -3.97 -3.21 -0.85
CA ALA A 327 -4.04 -2.93 -2.29
C ALA A 327 -2.69 -3.02 -3.01
N ASP A 328 -1.57 -2.91 -2.30
CA ASP A 328 -0.21 -3.11 -2.80
C ASP A 328 0.13 -4.59 -3.09
N GLN A 329 -0.54 -5.55 -2.46
CA GLN A 329 -0.15 -6.96 -2.46
C GLN A 329 -0.31 -7.59 -3.86
N MET A 330 0.54 -8.57 -4.21
CA MET A 330 0.60 -9.14 -5.57
C MET A 330 -0.70 -9.84 -6.00
N ASP A 331 -1.36 -10.49 -5.06
CA ASP A 331 -2.55 -11.32 -5.26
C ASP A 331 -3.88 -10.55 -5.11
N VAL A 332 -3.85 -9.39 -4.46
CA VAL A 332 -4.97 -8.46 -4.34
C VAL A 332 -5.14 -7.64 -5.62
N ILE A 333 -6.38 -7.34 -6.00
CA ILE A 333 -6.71 -6.37 -7.06
C ILE A 333 -6.74 -4.97 -6.42
N GLY A 334 -5.65 -4.24 -6.55
CA GLY A 334 -5.50 -2.86 -6.06
C GLY A 334 -6.05 -1.85 -7.07
N VAL A 335 -6.96 -0.99 -6.60
CA VAL A 335 -7.78 -0.13 -7.47
C VAL A 335 -7.47 1.35 -7.23
N GLY A 336 -6.92 2.01 -8.25
CA GLY A 336 -6.74 3.47 -8.28
C GLY A 336 -7.98 4.20 -8.84
N GLY A 337 -7.96 5.52 -8.74
CA GLY A 337 -9.11 6.38 -9.01
C GLY A 337 -9.00 7.24 -10.27
N LEU A 338 -10.11 7.36 -11.00
CA LEU A 338 -10.30 8.29 -12.11
C LEU A 338 -11.20 9.46 -11.74
N THR A 339 -10.97 10.58 -12.43
CA THR A 339 -11.89 11.71 -12.46
C THR A 339 -13.19 11.37 -13.20
N THR A 340 -14.16 12.27 -13.13
CA THR A 340 -15.49 12.10 -13.75
C THR A 340 -15.49 11.95 -15.28
N ASP A 341 -14.43 12.37 -15.98
CA ASP A 341 -14.30 12.22 -17.43
C ASP A 341 -13.79 10.84 -17.87
N LEU A 342 -13.28 10.03 -16.93
CA LEU A 342 -12.67 8.71 -17.16
C LEU A 342 -11.43 8.73 -18.08
N LEU A 343 -10.81 9.89 -18.26
CA LEU A 343 -9.59 10.13 -19.03
C LEU A 343 -8.41 10.53 -18.13
N HIS A 344 -8.68 11.18 -17.00
CA HIS A 344 -7.65 11.60 -16.05
C HIS A 344 -7.68 10.80 -14.74
N ILE A 345 -6.51 10.67 -14.12
CA ILE A 345 -6.35 10.08 -12.78
C ILE A 345 -6.82 11.11 -11.76
N ALA A 346 -7.59 10.67 -10.76
CA ALA A 346 -8.04 11.57 -9.69
C ALA A 346 -6.82 12.05 -8.89
N PRO A 347 -6.65 13.36 -8.61
CA PRO A 347 -5.44 13.87 -7.95
C PRO A 347 -5.14 13.21 -6.60
N PHE A 348 -6.18 12.89 -5.83
CA PHE A 348 -6.07 12.18 -4.55
C PHE A 348 -5.72 10.68 -4.69
N SER A 349 -5.82 10.07 -5.86
CA SER A 349 -5.52 8.63 -6.01
C SER A 349 -4.06 8.37 -5.66
N SER A 350 -3.82 7.54 -4.64
CA SER A 350 -2.49 7.04 -4.31
C SER A 350 -1.83 6.34 -5.51
N ARG A 351 -0.50 6.45 -5.59
CA ARG A 351 0.32 5.99 -6.71
C ARG A 351 1.47 5.13 -6.21
N GLY A 352 1.89 4.17 -7.03
CA GLY A 352 3.10 3.41 -6.79
C GLY A 352 4.36 4.25 -6.99
N LEU A 353 5.55 3.65 -7.06
CA LEU A 353 5.86 2.24 -6.84
C LEU A 353 5.50 1.74 -5.43
N THR A 354 5.46 0.42 -5.20
CA THR A 354 5.41 -0.13 -3.84
C THR A 354 6.75 0.09 -3.14
N THR A 355 6.75 0.61 -1.91
CA THR A 355 7.97 1.05 -1.22
C THR A 355 8.74 -0.06 -0.52
N TRP A 356 8.05 -1.07 0.01
CA TRP A 356 8.67 -2.15 0.80
C TRP A 356 9.57 -3.13 0.01
N GLU A 357 9.57 -3.11 -1.32
CA GLU A 357 10.53 -3.86 -2.16
C GLU A 357 11.75 -3.06 -2.65
N ILE A 358 11.88 -1.78 -2.27
CA ILE A 358 13.01 -0.94 -2.70
C ILE A 358 14.36 -1.56 -2.25
N ASP A 359 14.40 -2.21 -1.08
CA ASP A 359 15.49 -3.08 -0.59
C ASP A 359 15.98 -4.14 -1.60
N ALA A 360 15.06 -4.71 -2.39
CA ALA A 360 15.37 -5.71 -3.39
C ALA A 360 15.79 -5.11 -4.75
N GLY A 361 15.73 -3.78 -4.89
CA GLY A 361 16.21 -3.03 -6.05
C GLY A 361 15.30 -1.88 -6.45
N TYR A 362 13.99 -2.13 -6.52
CA TYR A 362 12.96 -1.17 -6.95
C TYR A 362 11.56 -1.70 -6.61
N GLY A 363 10.55 -0.85 -6.51
CA GLY A 363 9.16 -1.29 -6.25
C GLY A 363 8.41 -1.88 -7.45
N ARG A 364 7.28 -2.54 -7.16
CA ARG A 364 6.37 -3.09 -8.18
C ARG A 364 5.45 -2.01 -8.75
N VAL A 365 4.95 -2.26 -9.96
CA VAL A 365 3.83 -1.52 -10.55
C VAL A 365 2.54 -1.81 -9.79
N LYS A 366 1.97 -0.76 -9.19
CA LYS A 366 0.64 -0.68 -8.58
C LYS A 366 0.13 0.77 -8.73
N PRO A 367 -1.20 1.05 -8.77
CA PRO A 367 -2.32 0.10 -8.69
C PRO A 367 -2.36 -0.88 -9.88
N ASP A 368 -3.21 -1.91 -9.80
CA ASP A 368 -3.37 -2.87 -10.91
C ASP A 368 -4.19 -2.27 -12.05
N VAL A 369 -5.29 -1.62 -11.69
CA VAL A 369 -6.29 -1.03 -12.61
C VAL A 369 -6.92 0.22 -12.01
N LEU A 370 -7.56 1.02 -12.87
CA LEU A 370 -8.30 2.23 -12.48
C LEU A 370 -9.81 2.10 -12.70
N ALA A 371 -10.60 2.67 -11.81
CA ALA A 371 -12.05 2.83 -11.97
C ALA A 371 -12.49 4.25 -11.54
N LEU A 372 -13.75 4.63 -11.81
CA LEU A 372 -14.28 5.93 -11.40
C LEU A 372 -14.15 6.11 -9.88
N ALA A 373 -13.52 7.20 -9.44
CA ALA A 373 -13.38 7.54 -8.03
C ALA A 373 -14.01 8.89 -7.66
N GLU A 374 -14.17 9.81 -8.62
CA GLU A 374 -14.86 11.08 -8.40
C GLU A 374 -16.35 11.00 -8.73
N ASN A 375 -17.17 11.68 -7.92
CA ASN A 375 -18.62 11.80 -8.10
C ASN A 375 -19.29 10.43 -8.39
N VAL A 376 -18.81 9.38 -7.75
CA VAL A 376 -19.42 8.04 -7.83
C VAL A 376 -20.78 8.13 -7.14
N HIS A 377 -21.83 7.62 -7.76
CA HIS A 377 -23.18 7.68 -7.19
C HIS A 377 -23.52 6.43 -6.39
N GLY A 378 -24.06 6.63 -5.18
CA GLY A 378 -24.46 5.55 -4.26
C GLY A 378 -25.45 6.05 -3.20
N PRO A 379 -26.07 5.14 -2.43
CA PRO A 379 -27.12 5.48 -1.48
C PRO A 379 -26.56 5.98 -0.14
N THR A 380 -27.25 6.94 0.46
CA THR A 380 -27.13 7.30 1.88
C THR A 380 -27.84 6.28 2.77
N PRO A 381 -27.61 6.27 4.10
CA PRO A 381 -28.44 5.51 5.06
C PRO A 381 -29.96 5.71 4.93
N GLN A 382 -30.41 6.87 4.42
CA GLN A 382 -31.82 7.21 4.22
C GLN A 382 -32.36 6.84 2.82
N GLY A 383 -31.52 6.29 1.93
CA GLY A 383 -31.92 5.82 0.61
C GLY A 383 -32.00 6.92 -0.45
N THR A 384 -31.49 8.12 -0.14
CA THR A 384 -31.25 9.15 -1.16
C THR A 384 -29.94 8.86 -1.89
N CYS A 385 -29.88 9.12 -3.18
CA CYS A 385 -28.64 9.03 -3.94
C CYS A 385 -27.76 10.26 -3.67
N THR A 386 -26.53 10.02 -3.22
CA THR A 386 -25.48 11.04 -3.09
C THR A 386 -24.32 10.73 -4.05
N ALA A 387 -23.31 11.59 -4.06
CA ALA A 387 -22.04 11.34 -4.73
C ALA A 387 -20.88 11.49 -3.75
N LEU A 388 -19.90 10.59 -3.82
CA LEU A 388 -18.69 10.62 -2.99
C LEU A 388 -17.43 10.50 -3.86
N ASN A 389 -16.31 10.94 -3.29
CA ASN A 389 -14.98 10.91 -3.91
C ASN A 389 -14.04 9.99 -3.10
N GLY A 390 -13.28 9.13 -3.78
CA GLY A 390 -12.23 8.32 -3.17
C GLY A 390 -11.96 7.02 -3.92
N THR A 391 -10.76 6.45 -3.78
CA THR A 391 -10.47 5.07 -4.25
C THR A 391 -11.32 4.03 -3.52
N SER A 392 -11.78 4.35 -2.30
CA SER A 392 -12.84 3.66 -1.55
C SER A 392 -14.16 3.52 -2.32
N MET A 393 -14.42 4.38 -3.31
CA MET A 393 -15.57 4.28 -4.22
C MET A 393 -15.22 3.60 -5.55
N ALA A 394 -13.95 3.56 -5.95
CA ALA A 394 -13.48 2.83 -7.13
C ALA A 394 -13.43 1.31 -6.88
N ALA A 395 -12.93 0.89 -5.71
CA ALA A 395 -12.89 -0.52 -5.29
C ALA A 395 -14.25 -1.26 -5.40
N PRO A 396 -15.39 -0.73 -4.88
CA PRO A 396 -16.69 -1.40 -5.00
C PRO A 396 -17.19 -1.49 -6.45
N LEU A 397 -16.80 -0.56 -7.34
CA LEU A 397 -17.11 -0.70 -8.77
C LEU A 397 -16.35 -1.88 -9.39
N VAL A 398 -15.09 -2.09 -9.01
CA VAL A 398 -14.33 -3.28 -9.45
C VAL A 398 -14.91 -4.55 -8.83
N SER A 399 -15.29 -4.56 -7.55
CA SER A 399 -15.98 -5.68 -6.90
C SER A 399 -17.30 -6.04 -7.60
N GLY A 400 -18.08 -5.04 -8.01
CA GLY A 400 -19.29 -5.23 -8.81
C GLY A 400 -19.01 -5.78 -10.21
N VAL A 401 -17.95 -5.32 -10.88
CA VAL A 401 -17.48 -5.86 -12.17
C VAL A 401 -17.05 -7.34 -12.04
N VAL A 402 -16.29 -7.67 -11.00
CA VAL A 402 -15.87 -9.05 -10.67
C VAL A 402 -17.11 -9.94 -10.46
N ALA A 403 -18.14 -9.46 -9.75
CA ALA A 403 -19.38 -10.19 -9.55
C ALA A 403 -20.19 -10.38 -10.85
N LEU A 404 -20.24 -9.37 -11.73
CA LEU A 404 -20.85 -9.50 -13.05
C LEU A 404 -20.13 -10.57 -13.90
N LEU A 405 -18.79 -10.54 -13.95
CA LEU A 405 -17.97 -11.53 -14.65
C LEU A 405 -18.20 -12.95 -14.10
N LEU A 406 -18.19 -13.14 -12.77
CA LEU A 406 -18.48 -14.42 -12.13
C LEU A 406 -19.91 -14.93 -12.43
N SER A 407 -20.90 -14.03 -12.50
CA SER A 407 -22.28 -14.39 -12.84
C SER A 407 -22.52 -14.67 -14.34
N ALA A 408 -21.59 -14.28 -15.20
CA ALA A 408 -21.59 -14.61 -16.62
C ALA A 408 -21.06 -16.03 -16.92
N MET A 409 -20.38 -16.67 -15.95
CA MET A 409 -19.85 -18.02 -16.07
C MET A 409 -20.90 -19.08 -15.73
N THR A 410 -20.89 -20.21 -16.43
CA THR A 410 -21.60 -21.41 -15.97
C THR A 410 -20.97 -21.95 -14.67
N PRO A 411 -21.69 -22.74 -13.84
CA PRO A 411 -21.14 -23.31 -12.61
C PRO A 411 -19.85 -24.11 -12.84
N ALA A 412 -19.76 -24.85 -13.95
CA ALA A 412 -18.55 -25.61 -14.31
C ALA A 412 -17.37 -24.69 -14.68
N GLN A 413 -17.61 -23.62 -15.47
CA GLN A 413 -16.57 -22.64 -15.76
C GLN A 413 -16.10 -21.93 -14.48
N ARG A 414 -17.03 -21.52 -13.61
CA ARG A 414 -16.70 -20.82 -12.36
C ARG A 414 -15.88 -21.67 -11.39
N ALA A 415 -16.10 -22.99 -11.35
CA ALA A 415 -15.30 -23.91 -10.55
C ALA A 415 -13.82 -24.00 -10.99
N THR A 416 -13.49 -23.61 -12.22
CA THR A 416 -12.11 -23.66 -12.77
C THR A 416 -11.49 -22.29 -13.01
N TYR A 417 -12.30 -21.31 -13.39
CA TYR A 417 -11.87 -19.96 -13.83
C TYR A 417 -12.44 -18.83 -12.97
N GLY A 418 -13.20 -19.15 -11.90
CA GLY A 418 -13.64 -18.18 -10.90
C GLY A 418 -12.57 -17.83 -9.86
N THR A 419 -11.29 -18.05 -10.18
CA THR A 419 -10.14 -17.84 -9.28
C THR A 419 -9.70 -16.38 -9.23
N PRO A 420 -9.06 -15.92 -8.14
CA PRO A 420 -8.44 -14.59 -8.06
C PRO A 420 -7.44 -14.34 -9.19
N GLY A 421 -6.57 -15.31 -9.48
CA GLY A 421 -5.62 -15.23 -10.59
C GLY A 421 -6.28 -14.99 -11.95
N PHE A 422 -7.37 -15.70 -12.27
CA PHE A 422 -8.01 -15.61 -13.58
C PHE A 422 -8.71 -14.26 -13.75
N LEU A 423 -9.44 -13.80 -12.73
CA LEU A 423 -10.15 -12.52 -12.81
C LEU A 423 -9.18 -11.34 -12.77
N LYS A 424 -8.10 -11.41 -11.97
CA LYS A 424 -7.03 -10.41 -12.02
C LYS A 424 -6.35 -10.37 -13.39
N ALA A 425 -5.95 -11.52 -13.94
CA ALA A 425 -5.38 -11.61 -15.28
C ALA A 425 -6.32 -11.04 -16.36
N LEU A 426 -7.62 -11.33 -16.27
CA LEU A 426 -8.63 -10.83 -17.20
C LEU A 426 -8.80 -9.31 -17.12
N LEU A 427 -8.85 -8.73 -15.92
CA LEU A 427 -8.93 -7.27 -15.73
C LEU A 427 -7.67 -6.57 -16.26
N LEU A 428 -6.48 -7.08 -15.94
CA LEU A 428 -5.21 -6.54 -16.45
C LEU A 428 -5.13 -6.59 -17.98
N GLN A 429 -5.48 -7.72 -18.61
CA GLN A 429 -5.39 -7.87 -20.07
C GLN A 429 -6.46 -7.07 -20.84
N SER A 430 -7.62 -6.84 -20.23
CA SER A 430 -8.73 -6.11 -20.86
C SER A 430 -8.73 -4.60 -20.59
N ALA A 431 -7.99 -4.14 -19.58
CA ALA A 431 -7.88 -2.73 -19.22
C ALA A 431 -7.46 -1.85 -20.41
N SER A 432 -7.96 -0.62 -20.41
CA SER A 432 -7.75 0.39 -21.43
C SER A 432 -6.81 1.44 -20.88
N ARG A 433 -5.54 1.38 -21.31
CA ARG A 433 -4.51 2.37 -20.97
C ARG A 433 -4.99 3.78 -21.33
N LEU A 434 -4.85 4.71 -20.37
CA LEU A 434 -5.09 6.13 -20.57
C LEU A 434 -4.04 6.73 -21.51
N PRO A 435 -4.40 7.75 -22.32
CA PRO A 435 -3.41 8.54 -23.05
C PRO A 435 -2.41 9.15 -22.07
N SER A 436 -1.12 8.94 -22.32
CA SER A 436 -0.04 9.60 -21.59
C SER A 436 0.29 10.94 -22.25
N HIS A 437 0.31 12.05 -21.51
CA HIS A 437 0.51 13.39 -22.08
C HIS A 437 1.98 13.84 -21.97
N PRO A 438 2.77 13.90 -23.06
CA PRO A 438 4.22 14.03 -22.95
C PRO A 438 4.78 15.46 -22.83
N THR A 439 3.97 16.51 -23.03
CA THR A 439 4.46 17.89 -23.24
C THR A 439 3.45 18.98 -22.86
N GLY A 440 3.89 19.99 -22.12
CA GLY A 440 3.15 21.23 -21.86
C GLY A 440 3.49 21.83 -20.50
N ASN A 441 2.56 22.63 -19.93
CA ASN A 441 2.56 22.99 -18.51
C ASN A 441 2.20 21.81 -17.58
N SER A 442 2.29 20.58 -18.09
CA SER A 442 1.92 19.34 -17.42
C SER A 442 2.94 19.00 -16.34
N THR A 443 2.53 19.08 -15.08
CA THR A 443 3.38 18.66 -13.95
C THR A 443 3.44 17.13 -13.87
N LEU A 444 4.56 16.60 -13.37
CA LEU A 444 4.74 15.18 -13.08
C LEU A 444 3.51 14.59 -12.35
N HIS A 445 3.03 15.36 -11.38
CA HIS A 445 2.03 14.98 -10.38
C HIS A 445 0.56 14.94 -10.84
N ASN A 446 0.19 15.11 -12.12
CA ASN A 446 -1.24 14.98 -12.52
C ASN A 446 -1.50 14.46 -13.94
N ASP A 447 -0.68 14.81 -14.94
CA ASP A 447 -1.08 14.65 -16.36
C ASP A 447 -0.37 13.51 -17.11
N TRP A 448 0.68 12.93 -16.55
CA TRP A 448 1.58 12.05 -17.31
C TRP A 448 0.96 10.66 -17.56
N HIS A 449 0.10 10.18 -16.65
CA HIS A 449 -0.54 8.87 -16.71
C HIS A 449 0.46 7.75 -16.98
N HIS A 450 1.48 7.66 -16.12
CA HIS A 450 2.52 6.62 -16.24
C HIS A 450 2.15 5.33 -15.52
N VAL A 451 2.94 4.29 -15.74
CA VAL A 451 2.61 2.92 -15.36
C VAL A 451 2.39 2.75 -13.84
N TYR A 452 3.08 3.53 -13.00
CA TYR A 452 2.91 3.52 -11.54
C TYR A 452 1.71 4.36 -11.05
N GLU A 453 1.00 5.05 -11.95
CA GLU A 453 -0.24 5.75 -11.63
C GLU A 453 -1.45 4.95 -12.10
N GLN A 454 -1.40 4.39 -13.32
CA GLN A 454 -2.54 3.72 -13.95
C GLN A 454 -2.49 2.19 -13.96
N GLY A 455 -1.36 1.57 -13.69
CA GLY A 455 -1.19 0.12 -13.83
C GLY A 455 -1.45 -0.32 -15.28
N ALA A 456 -2.38 -1.27 -15.46
CA ALA A 456 -2.86 -1.69 -16.77
C ALA A 456 -3.88 -0.71 -17.42
N GLY A 457 -4.33 0.29 -16.67
CA GLY A 457 -5.27 1.33 -17.12
C GLY A 457 -6.70 1.17 -16.60
N ARG A 458 -7.63 1.88 -17.24
CA ARG A 458 -9.05 1.89 -16.89
C ARG A 458 -9.72 0.54 -17.15
N ILE A 459 -10.49 0.04 -16.19
CA ILE A 459 -11.27 -1.19 -16.36
C ILE A 459 -12.23 -1.09 -17.57
N ASN A 460 -12.34 -2.19 -18.32
CA ASN A 460 -13.21 -2.26 -19.50
C ASN A 460 -14.00 -3.58 -19.49
N LEU A 461 -15.18 -3.55 -18.85
CA LEU A 461 -16.06 -4.71 -18.69
C LEU A 461 -16.46 -5.36 -20.03
N THR A 462 -16.64 -4.57 -21.10
CA THR A 462 -16.97 -5.10 -22.42
C THR A 462 -15.82 -5.95 -22.96
N ARG A 463 -14.61 -5.39 -22.99
CA ARG A 463 -13.40 -6.10 -23.43
C ARG A 463 -13.07 -7.29 -22.51
N ALA A 464 -13.33 -7.19 -21.21
CA ALA A 464 -13.18 -8.31 -20.28
C ALA A 464 -14.08 -9.50 -20.67
N LEU A 465 -15.37 -9.26 -20.95
CA LEU A 465 -16.30 -10.30 -21.39
C LEU A 465 -15.90 -10.92 -22.73
N ASP A 466 -15.43 -10.11 -23.69
CA ASP A 466 -14.96 -10.59 -24.99
C ASP A 466 -13.67 -11.43 -24.87
N THR A 467 -12.73 -11.03 -24.02
CA THR A 467 -11.46 -11.74 -23.77
C THR A 467 -11.63 -13.01 -22.92
N MET A 468 -12.66 -13.08 -22.07
CA MET A 468 -12.89 -14.16 -21.10
C MET A 468 -12.83 -15.56 -21.73
N ASN A 469 -13.53 -15.77 -22.85
CA ASN A 469 -13.55 -17.08 -23.53
C ASN A 469 -12.18 -17.47 -24.11
N ALA A 470 -11.38 -16.51 -24.57
CA ALA A 470 -10.04 -16.77 -25.08
C ALA A 470 -9.09 -17.20 -23.95
N LEU A 471 -9.14 -16.51 -22.80
CA LEU A 471 -8.32 -16.84 -21.64
C LEU A 471 -8.73 -18.19 -21.00
N MET A 472 -10.02 -18.55 -20.99
CA MET A 472 -10.48 -19.90 -20.62
C MET A 472 -9.96 -20.98 -21.57
N THR A 473 -9.93 -20.70 -22.87
CA THR A 473 -9.48 -21.68 -23.88
C THR A 473 -7.96 -21.91 -23.82
N ARG A 474 -7.19 -20.89 -23.44
CA ARG A 474 -5.74 -20.97 -23.29
C ARG A 474 -5.25 -20.11 -22.11
N PRO A 475 -5.30 -20.64 -20.88
CA PRO A 475 -4.74 -19.97 -19.71
C PRO A 475 -3.26 -19.65 -19.94
N THR A 476 -2.95 -18.36 -19.99
CA THR A 476 -1.62 -17.82 -20.24
C THR A 476 -1.30 -16.80 -19.15
N PRO A 477 -0.11 -16.81 -18.53
CA PRO A 477 0.23 -15.86 -17.48
C PRO A 477 0.20 -14.43 -18.01
N VAL A 478 -0.28 -13.50 -17.19
CA VAL A 478 -0.34 -12.07 -17.50
C VAL A 478 0.72 -11.33 -16.69
N LEU A 479 1.39 -10.37 -17.33
CA LEU A 479 2.50 -9.61 -16.75
C LEU A 479 2.07 -8.16 -16.49
N LEU A 480 2.52 -7.60 -15.37
CA LEU A 480 2.38 -6.18 -15.03
C LEU A 480 3.77 -5.64 -14.59
N PRO A 481 4.42 -4.77 -15.39
CA PRO A 481 3.98 -4.27 -16.70
C PRO A 481 3.99 -5.38 -17.77
N ALA A 482 3.18 -5.19 -18.83
CA ALA A 482 3.07 -6.18 -19.92
C ALA A 482 4.31 -6.23 -20.83
N ALA A 483 5.10 -5.15 -20.87
CA ALA A 483 6.37 -5.01 -21.56
C ALA A 483 7.23 -3.94 -20.85
N ILE A 484 8.54 -3.98 -21.06
CA ILE A 484 9.47 -2.94 -20.60
C ILE A 484 9.94 -2.17 -21.85
N ASP A 485 9.11 -1.25 -22.33
CA ASP A 485 9.44 -0.37 -23.47
C ASP A 485 9.83 1.03 -22.99
N LEU A 486 11.13 1.23 -22.80
CA LEU A 486 11.66 2.52 -22.37
C LEU A 486 11.69 3.58 -23.49
N THR A 487 11.24 3.24 -24.70
CA THR A 487 10.96 4.24 -25.75
C THR A 487 9.57 4.86 -25.62
N ASP A 488 8.69 4.27 -24.79
CA ASP A 488 7.34 4.76 -24.50
C ASP A 488 7.35 5.70 -23.29
N CYS A 489 7.54 6.99 -23.55
CA CYS A 489 7.64 8.04 -22.54
C CYS A 489 6.49 9.05 -22.69
N PRO A 490 5.78 9.44 -21.61
CA PRO A 490 6.14 9.22 -20.20
C PRO A 490 5.62 7.91 -19.58
N TYR A 491 5.05 6.97 -20.32
CA TYR A 491 4.39 5.80 -19.71
C TYR A 491 5.33 4.90 -18.89
N MET A 492 6.54 4.63 -19.38
CA MET A 492 7.58 3.91 -18.64
C MET A 492 8.48 4.86 -17.83
N TRP A 493 7.95 5.99 -17.36
CA TRP A 493 8.62 6.82 -16.35
C TRP A 493 8.81 6.00 -15.06
N PRO A 494 9.94 6.16 -14.34
CA PRO A 494 11.04 7.08 -14.60
C PRO A 494 12.01 6.61 -15.70
N HIS A 495 12.15 5.30 -15.87
CA HIS A 495 13.22 4.68 -16.66
C HIS A 495 13.27 5.09 -18.15
N CYS A 496 12.17 5.58 -18.73
CA CYS A 496 12.17 6.11 -20.10
C CYS A 496 12.87 7.48 -20.28
N ARG A 497 13.08 8.25 -19.21
CA ARG A 497 13.74 9.58 -19.30
C ARG A 497 15.26 9.52 -19.44
N GLN A 498 15.88 8.39 -19.09
CA GLN A 498 17.35 8.22 -19.14
C GLN A 498 17.74 6.97 -19.92
N ALA A 499 18.43 7.17 -21.05
CA ALA A 499 19.00 6.07 -21.83
C ALA A 499 20.15 5.37 -21.08
N GLN A 500 20.21 4.05 -21.22
CA GLN A 500 21.20 3.20 -20.55
C GLN A 500 22.54 3.24 -21.25
N TYR A 501 23.63 2.93 -20.55
CA TYR A 501 24.98 3.03 -21.11
C TYR A 501 25.97 2.07 -20.46
N PHE A 502 27.08 1.83 -21.16
CA PHE A 502 28.12 0.91 -20.71
C PHE A 502 28.85 1.44 -19.47
N GLY A 503 28.97 0.58 -18.45
CA GLY A 503 29.59 0.90 -17.17
C GLY A 503 28.65 1.58 -16.17
N ALA A 504 27.34 1.67 -16.47
CA ALA A 504 26.31 2.01 -15.49
C ALA A 504 25.94 0.80 -14.60
N LEU A 505 25.34 1.06 -13.45
CA LEU A 505 24.69 0.08 -12.59
C LEU A 505 23.53 -0.61 -13.30
N PRO A 506 23.20 -1.88 -12.95
CA PRO A 506 22.02 -2.56 -13.49
C PRO A 506 20.74 -1.81 -13.11
N VAL A 507 19.86 -1.57 -14.09
CA VAL A 507 18.51 -1.09 -13.80
C VAL A 507 17.61 -2.28 -13.52
N VAL A 508 16.86 -2.20 -12.41
CA VAL A 508 15.98 -3.28 -11.92
C VAL A 508 14.53 -2.94 -12.24
N PHE A 509 13.83 -3.86 -12.89
CA PHE A 509 12.39 -3.79 -13.13
C PHE A 509 11.68 -4.92 -12.39
N ASN A 510 10.78 -4.61 -11.47
CA ASN A 510 10.00 -5.60 -10.76
C ASN A 510 8.67 -5.88 -11.48
N VAL A 511 8.57 -7.08 -12.06
CA VAL A 511 7.42 -7.54 -12.85
C VAL A 511 6.55 -8.45 -12.00
N THR A 512 5.26 -8.12 -11.88
CA THR A 512 4.26 -9.03 -11.29
C THR A 512 3.79 -10.01 -12.36
N ILE A 513 3.86 -11.30 -12.07
CA ILE A 513 3.38 -12.40 -12.91
C ILE A 513 2.10 -12.94 -12.27
N VAL A 514 0.99 -12.91 -13.00
CA VAL A 514 -0.30 -13.47 -12.56
C VAL A 514 -0.59 -14.75 -13.32
N HIS A 515 -0.60 -15.87 -12.61
CA HIS A 515 -1.03 -17.17 -13.10
C HIS A 515 -2.56 -17.29 -13.02
N PRO A 516 -3.29 -17.56 -14.13
CA PRO A 516 -4.75 -17.56 -14.11
C PRO A 516 -5.39 -18.62 -13.19
N THR A 517 -5.00 -19.88 -13.30
CA THR A 517 -5.79 -21.00 -12.72
C THR A 517 -5.17 -21.71 -11.52
N ALA A 518 -3.85 -21.84 -11.45
CA ALA A 518 -3.16 -22.49 -10.33
C ALA A 518 -2.87 -21.54 -9.16
N VAL A 519 -3.19 -22.02 -7.95
CA VAL A 519 -2.91 -21.32 -6.67
C VAL A 519 -1.41 -21.18 -6.43
N ALA A 520 -0.64 -22.20 -6.78
CA ALA A 520 0.82 -22.22 -6.66
C ALA A 520 1.44 -22.70 -7.98
N SER A 521 2.45 -21.99 -8.46
CA SER A 521 3.18 -22.36 -9.70
C SER A 521 4.68 -22.06 -9.55
N ARG A 522 5.51 -22.69 -10.37
CA ARG A 522 6.97 -22.49 -10.40
C ARG A 522 7.47 -22.36 -11.84
N PHE A 523 8.66 -21.77 -11.97
CA PHE A 523 9.41 -21.78 -13.22
C PHE A 523 9.93 -23.19 -13.51
N ARG A 524 9.57 -23.72 -14.69
CA ARG A 524 10.06 -25.01 -15.22
C ARG A 524 11.57 -24.97 -15.53
N SER A 525 12.06 -23.77 -15.86
CA SER A 525 13.46 -23.45 -16.12
C SER A 525 13.68 -21.97 -15.79
N ALA A 526 14.93 -21.58 -15.52
CA ALA A 526 15.28 -20.17 -15.39
C ALA A 526 14.79 -19.36 -16.61
N PRO A 527 14.32 -18.10 -16.44
CA PRO A 527 13.97 -17.21 -17.53
C PRO A 527 15.07 -17.11 -18.60
N GLU A 528 14.69 -17.18 -19.87
CA GLU A 528 15.63 -17.21 -20.99
C GLU A 528 15.63 -15.88 -21.74
N TRP A 529 16.74 -15.15 -21.71
CA TRP A 529 16.92 -13.95 -22.54
C TRP A 529 17.16 -14.34 -24.00
N ARG A 530 16.33 -13.80 -24.89
CA ARG A 530 16.38 -14.01 -26.34
C ARG A 530 16.66 -12.67 -27.01
N PRO A 531 17.94 -12.34 -27.30
CA PRO A 531 18.30 -11.07 -27.90
C PRO A 531 17.71 -10.94 -29.31
N GLY A 532 17.06 -9.80 -29.56
CA GLY A 532 16.66 -9.34 -30.88
C GLY A 532 17.68 -8.33 -31.43
N GLN A 533 17.19 -7.26 -32.07
CA GLN A 533 18.06 -6.23 -32.65
C GLN A 533 18.86 -5.50 -31.56
N HIS A 534 20.20 -5.56 -31.64
CA HIS A 534 21.16 -5.07 -30.64
C HIS A 534 20.95 -5.61 -29.21
N GLY A 535 20.11 -6.65 -29.02
CA GLY A 535 19.85 -7.25 -27.70
C GLY A 535 21.05 -8.01 -27.14
N ASP A 536 22.03 -8.31 -27.98
CA ASP A 536 23.35 -8.85 -27.64
C ASP A 536 24.25 -7.83 -26.91
N LEU A 537 23.91 -6.53 -26.96
CA LEU A 537 24.54 -5.49 -26.15
C LEU A 537 24.00 -5.46 -24.71
N LEU A 538 22.95 -6.22 -24.40
CA LEU A 538 22.33 -6.29 -23.07
C LEU A 538 22.67 -7.60 -22.35
N ARG A 539 22.97 -7.48 -21.06
CA ARG A 539 22.81 -8.57 -20.11
C ARG A 539 21.48 -8.41 -19.42
N VAL A 540 20.67 -9.46 -19.45
CA VAL A 540 19.39 -9.53 -18.74
C VAL A 540 19.46 -10.70 -17.77
N GLU A 541 19.52 -10.39 -16.49
CA GLU A 541 19.57 -11.35 -15.38
C GLU A 541 18.26 -11.27 -14.58
N THR A 542 17.93 -12.30 -13.81
CA THR A 542 16.67 -12.35 -13.04
C THR A 542 16.86 -12.78 -11.59
N SER A 543 16.15 -12.13 -10.67
CA SER A 543 16.05 -12.50 -9.26
C SER A 543 14.64 -12.92 -8.88
N GLY A 544 14.52 -13.84 -7.92
CA GLY A 544 13.23 -14.35 -7.41
C GLY A 544 12.62 -15.50 -8.21
N SER A 545 13.22 -15.92 -9.33
CA SER A 545 12.75 -17.05 -10.16
C SER A 545 12.84 -18.42 -9.47
N ASP A 546 13.51 -18.50 -8.33
CA ASP A 546 13.58 -19.66 -7.42
C ASP A 546 12.33 -19.78 -6.51
N ARG A 547 11.60 -18.67 -6.34
CA ARG A 547 10.41 -18.58 -5.48
C ARG A 547 9.17 -19.11 -6.22
N PRO A 548 8.22 -19.75 -5.53
CA PRO A 548 6.92 -20.05 -6.12
C PRO A 548 6.13 -18.76 -6.35
N LEU A 549 5.33 -18.75 -7.41
CA LEU A 549 4.20 -17.82 -7.54
C LEU A 549 3.12 -18.33 -6.58
N TYR A 550 2.79 -17.55 -5.55
CA TYR A 550 1.79 -17.91 -4.54
C TYR A 550 1.28 -16.67 -3.77
N PRO A 551 -0.04 -16.53 -3.57
CA PRO A 551 -1.14 -17.28 -4.19
C PRO A 551 -1.47 -16.67 -5.57
N PHE A 552 -1.55 -17.49 -6.61
CA PHE A 552 -1.79 -17.11 -8.02
C PHE A 552 -0.80 -16.10 -8.65
N ALA A 553 0.02 -15.39 -7.87
CA ALA A 553 0.90 -14.35 -8.36
C ALA A 553 2.30 -14.42 -7.73
N GLY A 554 3.29 -13.87 -8.42
CA GLY A 554 4.66 -13.73 -7.90
C GLY A 554 5.39 -12.56 -8.57
N ALA A 555 6.53 -12.18 -7.98
CA ALA A 555 7.39 -11.12 -8.50
C ALA A 555 8.65 -11.70 -9.15
N LEU A 556 9.08 -11.08 -10.25
CA LEU A 556 10.35 -11.34 -10.92
C LEU A 556 11.10 -10.02 -11.05
N GLY A 557 12.28 -9.92 -10.44
CA GLY A 557 13.18 -8.79 -10.66
C GLY A 557 13.99 -9.02 -11.93
N VAL A 558 13.92 -8.09 -12.88
CA VAL A 558 14.63 -8.15 -14.17
C VAL A 558 15.75 -7.10 -14.14
N HIS A 559 16.99 -7.55 -14.15
CA HIS A 559 18.20 -6.73 -14.03
C HIS A 559 18.81 -6.51 -15.41
N VAL A 560 18.88 -5.27 -15.88
CA VAL A 560 19.36 -4.94 -17.22
C VAL A 560 20.66 -4.15 -17.14
N SER A 561 21.73 -4.68 -17.74
CA SER A 561 23.06 -4.04 -17.83
C SER A 561 23.55 -3.97 -19.27
N VAL A 562 24.29 -2.92 -19.61
CA VAL A 562 24.89 -2.76 -20.95
C VAL A 562 26.28 -3.41 -20.98
N MET A 563 26.50 -4.35 -21.90
CA MET A 563 27.71 -5.19 -21.96
C MET A 563 28.88 -4.59 -22.75
N ALA A 564 28.62 -3.65 -23.65
CA ALA A 564 29.65 -3.01 -24.47
C ALA A 564 29.28 -1.55 -24.77
N PRO A 565 30.28 -0.64 -24.92
CA PRO A 565 30.02 0.76 -25.24
C PRO A 565 29.48 0.92 -26.67
N VAL A 566 28.53 1.84 -26.85
CA VAL A 566 27.98 2.23 -28.16
C VAL A 566 28.55 3.59 -28.59
N MET A 567 28.84 3.75 -29.89
CA MET A 567 29.41 4.98 -30.44
C MET A 567 28.36 6.05 -30.77
N SER A 568 27.09 5.66 -30.88
CA SER A 568 25.94 6.51 -31.15
C SER A 568 24.70 5.91 -30.46
N PRO A 569 23.65 6.71 -30.19
CA PRO A 569 22.42 6.18 -29.64
C PRO A 569 21.79 5.08 -30.52
N VAL A 570 21.33 3.99 -29.89
CA VAL A 570 20.64 2.86 -30.53
C VAL A 570 19.55 2.35 -29.60
N VAL A 571 18.56 1.62 -30.12
CA VAL A 571 17.62 0.87 -29.27
C VAL A 571 18.00 -0.61 -29.32
N ALA A 572 18.22 -1.21 -28.15
CA ALA A 572 18.39 -2.63 -27.98
C ALA A 572 17.04 -3.28 -27.65
N HIS A 573 16.78 -4.44 -28.25
CA HIS A 573 15.49 -5.10 -28.20
C HIS A 573 15.66 -6.61 -28.07
N GLY A 574 14.73 -7.27 -27.37
CA GLY A 574 14.61 -8.73 -27.30
C GLY A 574 13.49 -9.15 -26.36
N TRP A 575 13.43 -10.44 -26.05
CA TRP A 575 12.38 -11.02 -25.22
C TRP A 575 12.94 -11.86 -24.09
N LEU A 576 12.42 -11.69 -22.88
CA LEU A 576 12.68 -12.56 -21.74
C LEU A 576 11.56 -13.60 -21.67
N ARG A 577 11.87 -14.86 -22.00
CA ARG A 577 10.89 -15.95 -22.03
C ARG A 577 10.69 -16.55 -20.65
N LEU A 578 9.44 -16.55 -20.20
CA LEU A 578 9.00 -17.12 -18.93
C LEU A 578 8.27 -18.43 -19.19
N ALA A 579 8.74 -19.53 -18.61
CA ALA A 579 8.16 -20.86 -18.75
C ALA A 579 7.77 -21.43 -17.38
N LEU A 580 6.47 -21.42 -17.09
CA LEU A 580 5.92 -22.04 -15.89
C LEU A 580 5.68 -23.54 -16.11
N GLU A 581 5.53 -24.29 -15.02
CA GLU A 581 5.30 -25.73 -15.07
C GLU A 581 3.95 -26.09 -15.71
N ASP A 582 2.92 -25.32 -15.40
CA ASP A 582 1.49 -25.63 -15.54
C ASP A 582 0.69 -24.65 -16.42
N ALA A 583 1.36 -23.69 -17.06
CA ALA A 583 0.76 -22.78 -18.05
C ALA A 583 1.55 -22.68 -19.35
N ALA A 584 0.97 -22.00 -20.35
CA ALA A 584 1.68 -21.62 -21.56
C ALA A 584 2.84 -20.64 -21.24
N SER A 585 3.97 -20.75 -21.95
CA SER A 585 5.03 -19.74 -21.86
C SER A 585 4.50 -18.37 -22.27
N VAL A 586 4.99 -17.33 -21.60
CA VAL A 586 4.78 -15.92 -21.95
C VAL A 586 6.15 -15.26 -22.17
N ASP A 587 6.25 -14.39 -23.16
CA ASP A 587 7.48 -13.66 -23.49
C ASP A 587 7.30 -12.19 -23.06
N LEU A 588 8.18 -11.66 -22.21
CA LEU A 588 8.22 -10.26 -21.82
C LEU A 588 9.11 -9.50 -22.82
N GLU A 589 8.56 -8.52 -23.53
CA GLU A 589 9.32 -7.69 -24.48
C GLU A 589 10.12 -6.59 -23.74
N LEU A 590 11.39 -6.43 -24.09
CA LEU A 590 12.28 -5.37 -23.60
C LEU A 590 12.73 -4.51 -24.78
N ARG A 591 12.57 -3.19 -24.68
CA ARG A 591 13.08 -2.18 -25.64
C ARG A 591 13.79 -1.08 -24.85
N ILE A 592 15.11 -1.08 -24.92
CA ILE A 592 16.00 -0.29 -24.05
C ILE A 592 16.82 0.68 -24.92
N PRO A 593 16.63 2.01 -24.82
CA PRO A 593 17.48 2.98 -25.49
C PRO A 593 18.86 2.99 -24.84
N LEU A 594 19.89 2.86 -25.67
CA LEU A 594 21.30 2.90 -25.31
C LEU A 594 21.93 4.20 -25.80
N GLN A 595 22.83 4.77 -25.01
CA GLN A 595 23.63 5.94 -25.36
C GLN A 595 25.13 5.70 -25.10
N PRO A 596 26.04 6.47 -25.74
CA PRO A 596 27.45 6.47 -25.38
C PRO A 596 27.64 6.80 -23.89
N THR A 597 28.60 6.14 -23.24
CA THR A 597 28.92 6.38 -21.82
C THR A 597 29.17 7.87 -21.56
N PRO A 598 28.36 8.54 -20.71
CA PRO A 598 28.56 9.94 -20.38
C PRO A 598 29.94 10.19 -19.74
N PRO A 599 30.56 11.37 -19.97
CA PRO A 599 31.80 11.71 -19.31
C PRO A 599 31.61 11.74 -17.79
N LYS A 600 32.67 11.48 -17.03
CA LYS A 600 32.64 11.50 -15.56
C LYS A 600 31.95 12.74 -14.99
N SER A 601 32.20 13.92 -15.56
CA SER A 601 31.59 15.21 -15.18
C SER A 601 30.08 15.34 -15.44
N LYS A 602 29.43 14.29 -15.95
CA LYS A 602 27.97 14.17 -16.08
C LYS A 602 27.39 12.92 -15.37
N ARG A 603 28.20 12.07 -14.75
CA ARG A 603 27.74 10.89 -14.00
C ARG A 603 27.56 11.17 -12.51
N VAL A 604 26.36 10.97 -12.01
CA VAL A 604 25.95 11.16 -10.61
C VAL A 604 25.58 9.80 -10.02
N LEU A 605 26.11 9.50 -8.82
CA LEU A 605 25.65 8.39 -8.01
C LEU A 605 24.73 8.91 -6.90
N TRP A 606 23.48 8.49 -6.87
CA TRP A 606 22.55 8.72 -5.77
C TRP A 606 22.64 7.57 -4.76
N ASP A 607 22.65 7.89 -3.47
CA ASP A 607 22.83 6.93 -2.38
C ASP A 607 21.53 6.45 -1.72
N GLN A 608 20.78 5.61 -2.44
CA GLN A 608 19.52 5.04 -1.97
C GLN A 608 19.69 4.07 -0.79
N PHE A 609 20.89 3.52 -0.59
CA PHE A 609 21.17 2.56 0.49
C PHE A 609 20.99 3.17 1.89
N ARG A 610 21.02 4.52 2.03
CA ARG A 610 20.97 5.20 3.33
C ARG A 610 19.64 5.84 3.69
N ASN A 611 18.80 6.05 2.70
CA ASN A 611 17.45 6.57 2.84
C ASN A 611 16.52 5.62 3.62
N LEU A 612 15.43 6.17 4.17
CA LEU A 612 14.32 5.37 4.66
C LEU A 612 13.63 4.69 3.48
N GLN A 613 13.76 3.37 3.34
CA GLN A 613 13.12 2.64 2.23
C GLN A 613 11.61 2.50 2.45
N TYR A 614 11.23 2.38 3.72
CA TYR A 614 9.87 2.21 4.20
C TYR A 614 9.87 2.40 5.75
N PRO A 615 8.84 2.99 6.38
CA PRO A 615 8.72 3.13 7.84
C PRO A 615 8.74 1.79 8.59
N SER A 616 9.95 1.32 8.89
CA SER A 616 10.23 0.19 9.78
C SER A 616 10.46 0.64 11.23
N ALA A 617 10.71 1.92 11.46
CA ALA A 617 10.85 2.56 12.76
C ALA A 617 10.05 3.87 12.80
N TYR A 618 9.91 4.45 13.99
CA TYR A 618 9.51 5.84 14.10
C TYR A 618 10.63 6.74 13.57
N VAL A 619 10.49 7.17 12.33
CA VAL A 619 11.24 8.28 11.74
C VAL A 619 10.29 9.48 11.66
N PRO A 620 10.65 10.63 12.24
CA PRO A 620 9.80 11.80 12.23
C PRO A 620 9.88 12.51 10.87
N LYS A 621 8.81 13.21 10.47
CA LYS A 621 8.80 13.91 9.19
C LYS A 621 9.85 15.02 9.14
N ASP A 622 10.42 15.17 7.95
CA ASP A 622 11.40 16.18 7.60
C ASP A 622 10.86 17.61 7.78
N ASP A 623 9.58 17.85 7.44
CA ASP A 623 8.87 19.10 7.68
C ASP A 623 8.27 19.17 9.10
N VAL A 624 8.94 19.88 10.02
CA VAL A 624 8.50 20.01 11.42
C VAL A 624 7.25 20.88 11.61
N HIS A 625 6.77 21.54 10.55
CA HIS A 625 5.54 22.34 10.56
C HIS A 625 4.34 21.55 10.03
N GLY A 626 4.58 20.35 9.47
CA GLY A 626 3.55 19.48 8.91
C GLY A 626 2.57 18.93 9.96
N PRO A 627 1.32 18.63 9.55
CA PRO A 627 0.31 18.06 10.46
C PRO A 627 0.54 16.57 10.76
N ASP A 628 1.28 15.85 9.92
CA ASP A 628 1.68 14.46 10.13
C ASP A 628 3.15 14.42 10.62
N PRO A 629 3.42 13.92 11.84
CA PRO A 629 4.76 13.85 12.39
C PRO A 629 5.58 12.66 11.89
N PHE A 630 5.04 11.75 11.08
CA PHE A 630 5.74 10.55 10.59
C PHE A 630 6.22 10.71 9.14
N ASP A 631 7.44 10.28 8.83
CA ASP A 631 7.74 9.99 7.42
C ASP A 631 7.28 8.58 7.02
N ASN A 632 6.40 8.54 6.03
CA ASN A 632 5.82 7.35 5.43
C ASN A 632 6.00 7.33 3.90
N HIS A 633 6.72 8.28 3.30
CA HIS A 633 6.79 8.44 1.84
C HIS A 633 7.78 7.48 1.19
N GLY A 634 8.77 7.03 1.97
CA GLY A 634 9.88 6.22 1.50
C GLY A 634 10.78 7.08 0.63
N ASP A 635 11.94 7.46 1.17
CA ASP A 635 12.92 8.41 0.65
C ASP A 635 13.62 7.94 -0.61
N HIS A 636 12.86 7.81 -1.70
CA HIS A 636 13.33 7.25 -2.93
C HIS A 636 13.38 8.30 -4.03
N LEU A 637 14.41 8.20 -4.87
CA LEU A 637 14.69 9.17 -5.93
C LEU A 637 13.54 9.35 -6.94
N HIS A 638 12.57 8.43 -6.94
CA HIS A 638 11.38 8.42 -7.78
C HIS A 638 10.06 8.40 -7.00
N THR A 639 10.10 8.72 -5.69
CA THR A 639 8.91 8.94 -4.85
C THR A 639 8.81 10.42 -4.45
N ASN A 640 9.27 10.79 -3.25
CA ASN A 640 9.31 12.16 -2.75
C ASN A 640 10.37 13.02 -3.44
N PHE A 641 11.53 12.46 -3.83
CA PHE A 641 12.59 13.21 -4.53
C PHE A 641 12.48 13.21 -6.07
N ALA A 642 11.31 12.84 -6.61
CA ALA A 642 11.10 12.68 -8.05
C ALA A 642 11.34 13.96 -8.89
N ASP A 643 10.97 15.13 -8.35
CA ASP A 643 11.18 16.42 -9.05
C ASP A 643 12.66 16.82 -9.07
N LEU A 644 13.41 16.55 -8.00
CA LEU A 644 14.87 16.71 -7.97
C LEU A 644 15.55 15.81 -9.00
N TRP A 645 15.11 14.55 -9.11
CA TRP A 645 15.65 13.63 -10.12
C TRP A 645 15.41 14.15 -11.54
N LEU A 646 14.18 14.60 -11.84
CA LEU A 646 13.85 15.20 -13.13
C LEU A 646 14.72 16.42 -13.42
N ALA A 647 14.89 17.32 -12.45
CA ALA A 647 15.74 18.50 -12.61
C ALA A 647 17.21 18.15 -12.91
N LEU A 648 17.75 17.09 -12.28
CA LEU A 648 19.10 16.60 -12.57
C LEU A 648 19.23 15.98 -13.97
N VAL A 649 18.24 15.17 -14.38
CA VAL A 649 18.22 14.57 -15.73
C VAL A 649 18.05 15.63 -16.81
N ASP A 650 17.21 16.64 -16.59
CA ASP A 650 16.97 17.74 -17.53
C ASP A 650 18.15 18.72 -17.58
N ALA A 651 18.94 18.85 -16.50
CA ALA A 651 20.29 19.45 -16.51
C ALA A 651 21.36 18.60 -17.24
N GLY A 652 20.96 17.45 -17.81
CA GLY A 652 21.81 16.56 -18.60
C GLY A 652 22.78 15.73 -17.77
N TYR A 653 22.46 15.45 -16.50
CA TYR A 653 23.18 14.46 -15.69
C TYR A 653 22.62 13.06 -15.92
N ALA A 654 23.50 12.07 -15.95
CA ALA A 654 23.13 10.67 -15.87
C ALA A 654 23.19 10.24 -14.39
N VAL A 655 22.03 9.99 -13.81
CA VAL A 655 21.86 9.67 -12.39
C VAL A 655 21.66 8.16 -12.22
N GLU A 656 22.50 7.54 -11.40
CA GLU A 656 22.48 6.11 -11.10
C GLU A 656 22.12 5.89 -9.62
N ILE A 657 21.36 4.84 -9.30
CA ILE A 657 20.83 4.60 -7.96
C ILE A 657 21.63 3.49 -7.27
N SER A 658 22.28 3.82 -6.15
CA SER A 658 23.02 2.88 -5.31
C SER A 658 22.14 2.26 -4.25
N THR A 659 21.73 1.01 -4.46
CA THR A 659 21.01 0.16 -3.49
C THR A 659 21.95 -0.68 -2.61
N VAL A 660 23.27 -0.46 -2.70
CA VAL A 660 24.31 -1.24 -2.01
C VAL A 660 25.29 -0.35 -1.27
N ASP A 661 26.06 -0.97 -0.37
CA ASP A 661 27.15 -0.31 0.33
C ASP A 661 28.29 0.09 -0.63
N TYR A 662 29.01 1.17 -0.32
CA TYR A 662 30.01 1.73 -1.22
C TYR A 662 31.22 0.81 -1.47
N THR A 663 31.43 -0.24 -0.69
CA THR A 663 32.53 -1.20 -0.94
C THR A 663 32.23 -2.12 -2.13
N CYS A 664 30.98 -2.16 -2.61
CA CYS A 664 30.60 -2.80 -3.87
C CYS A 664 30.95 -1.96 -5.12
N LEU A 665 31.33 -0.68 -4.98
CA LEU A 665 31.27 0.29 -6.07
C LEU A 665 32.61 0.94 -6.42
N ASP A 666 32.86 1.18 -7.72
CA ASP A 666 33.95 2.05 -8.17
C ASP A 666 33.51 3.52 -8.21
N LEU A 667 33.61 4.18 -7.06
CA LEU A 667 33.34 5.61 -6.91
C LEU A 667 34.25 6.51 -7.78
N ALA A 668 35.35 6.00 -8.35
CA ALA A 668 36.20 6.78 -9.24
C ALA A 668 35.55 7.06 -10.61
N THR A 669 34.52 6.31 -10.99
CA THR A 669 33.80 6.49 -12.27
C THR A 669 32.80 7.67 -12.27
N TYR A 670 32.39 8.14 -11.09
CA TYR A 670 31.37 9.18 -10.91
C TYR A 670 31.99 10.56 -10.69
N GLY A 671 31.35 11.60 -11.21
CA GLY A 671 31.74 12.99 -10.97
C GLY A 671 31.33 13.48 -9.58
N ALA A 672 30.18 13.03 -9.09
CA ALA A 672 29.70 13.29 -7.74
C ALA A 672 28.92 12.09 -7.17
N VAL A 673 29.05 11.88 -5.86
CA VAL A 673 28.11 11.10 -5.04
C VAL A 673 27.18 12.08 -4.35
N ILE A 674 25.87 11.87 -4.45
CA ILE A 674 24.83 12.64 -3.80
C ILE A 674 24.18 11.76 -2.73
N VAL A 675 24.13 12.28 -1.51
CA VAL A 675 23.39 11.73 -0.38
C VAL A 675 22.36 12.79 0.01
N VAL A 676 21.08 12.45 -0.05
CA VAL A 676 19.98 13.26 0.49
C VAL A 676 19.30 12.42 1.57
N ASP A 677 18.87 13.05 2.64
CA ASP A 677 18.19 12.47 3.80
C ASP A 677 18.66 11.07 4.23
N PRO A 678 19.92 10.92 4.67
CA PRO A 678 20.44 9.63 5.09
C PRO A 678 20.04 9.31 6.54
N GLU A 679 19.30 8.24 6.74
CA GLU A 679 18.97 7.71 8.06
C GLU A 679 19.92 6.61 8.57
N GLU A 680 20.71 6.03 7.66
CA GLU A 680 21.75 5.05 7.97
C GLU A 680 23.15 5.68 8.13
N PRO A 681 23.97 5.18 9.08
CA PRO A 681 25.38 5.51 9.12
C PRO A 681 26.22 4.83 8.04
N TRP A 682 27.49 5.23 7.93
CA TRP A 682 28.48 4.60 7.05
C TRP A 682 29.36 3.62 7.83
N PHE A 683 29.63 2.43 7.27
CA PHE A 683 30.72 1.59 7.76
C PHE A 683 32.07 2.31 7.61
N VAL A 684 33.04 1.98 8.47
CA VAL A 684 34.40 2.56 8.41
C VAL A 684 35.07 2.34 7.03
N ALA A 685 34.82 1.19 6.39
CA ALA A 685 35.32 0.90 5.05
C ALA A 685 34.72 1.81 3.97
N GLU A 686 33.44 2.18 4.09
CA GLU A 686 32.77 3.08 3.15
C GLU A 686 33.23 4.52 3.31
N GLN A 687 33.42 4.96 4.57
CA GLN A 687 34.05 6.25 4.85
C GLN A 687 35.43 6.32 4.20
N ALA A 688 36.24 5.25 4.29
CA ALA A 688 37.53 5.18 3.60
C ALA A 688 37.41 5.23 2.07
N ALA A 689 36.41 4.57 1.47
CA ALA A 689 36.14 4.62 0.04
C ALA A 689 35.76 6.04 -0.44
N VAL A 690 34.89 6.75 0.30
CA VAL A 690 34.53 8.16 0.03
C VAL A 690 35.74 9.07 0.13
N MET A 691 36.57 8.91 1.18
CA MET A 691 37.79 9.70 1.36
C MET A 691 38.79 9.47 0.21
N LEU A 692 38.91 8.24 -0.28
CA LEU A 692 39.75 7.89 -1.43
C LEU A 692 39.23 8.55 -2.72
N ALA A 693 37.94 8.41 -3.01
CA ALA A 693 37.28 9.00 -4.17
C ALA A 693 37.43 10.53 -4.21
N LEU A 694 37.18 11.19 -3.08
CA LEU A 694 37.35 12.63 -2.90
C LEU A 694 38.81 13.08 -3.09
N ARG A 695 39.77 12.42 -2.44
CA ARG A 695 41.15 12.93 -2.37
C ARG A 695 42.03 12.52 -3.55
N GLN A 696 41.73 11.42 -4.23
CA GLN A 696 42.60 10.86 -5.27
C GLN A 696 41.94 10.78 -6.66
N HIS A 697 40.62 10.65 -6.73
CA HIS A 697 39.92 10.43 -8.01
C HIS A 697 39.13 11.64 -8.52
N ASN A 698 39.15 12.78 -7.82
CA ASN A 698 38.38 13.98 -8.15
C ASN A 698 36.87 13.67 -8.32
N THR A 699 36.35 12.72 -7.54
CA THR A 699 34.92 12.52 -7.32
C THR A 699 34.48 13.49 -6.23
N SER A 700 33.37 14.20 -6.41
CA SER A 700 32.83 15.12 -5.41
C SER A 700 31.79 14.45 -4.52
N LEU A 701 31.43 15.10 -3.42
CA LEU A 701 30.41 14.67 -2.47
C LEU A 701 29.42 15.82 -2.26
N VAL A 702 28.13 15.54 -2.41
CA VAL A 702 27.02 16.42 -2.02
C VAL A 702 26.26 15.71 -0.91
N VAL A 703 26.11 16.35 0.25
CA VAL A 703 25.33 15.82 1.37
C VAL A 703 24.24 16.81 1.73
N VAL A 704 23.00 16.38 1.65
CA VAL A 704 21.85 17.08 2.22
C VAL A 704 21.29 16.24 3.34
N GLY A 705 21.27 16.77 4.56
CA GLY A 705 20.47 16.22 5.66
C GLY A 705 19.35 17.19 6.02
N GLY A 706 18.50 16.84 6.97
CA GLY A 706 17.51 17.71 7.58
C GLY A 706 17.90 18.14 9.00
N TRP A 707 16.93 18.07 9.90
CA TRP A 707 16.98 18.60 11.26
C TRP A 707 17.34 17.54 12.31
N HIS A 708 18.05 17.94 13.37
CA HIS A 708 18.28 17.06 14.53
C HIS A 708 18.23 17.80 15.86
N ASN A 709 17.31 17.41 16.74
CA ASN A 709 17.21 17.97 18.09
C ASN A 709 16.61 16.96 19.08
N GLU A 710 17.38 16.57 20.10
CA GLU A 710 16.97 15.57 21.11
C GLU A 710 15.69 15.95 21.87
N ALA A 711 15.46 17.24 22.15
CA ALA A 711 14.27 17.69 22.87
C ALA A 711 13.01 17.65 21.99
N ALA A 712 13.13 18.01 20.70
CA ALA A 712 12.05 17.87 19.73
C ALA A 712 11.71 16.39 19.48
N MET A 713 12.71 15.54 19.28
CA MET A 713 12.53 14.08 19.17
C MET A 713 11.84 13.49 20.42
N THR A 714 12.22 13.94 21.62
CA THR A 714 11.58 13.52 22.87
C THR A 714 10.12 14.00 22.98
N ALA A 715 9.81 15.20 22.47
CA ALA A 715 8.46 15.75 22.46
C ALA A 715 7.52 15.05 21.45
N LEU A 716 8.07 14.43 20.40
CA LEU A 716 7.34 13.60 19.43
C LEU A 716 7.07 12.17 19.95
N ALA A 717 7.65 11.76 21.07
CA ALA A 717 7.40 10.45 21.66
C ALA A 717 5.91 10.27 22.03
N LEU A 718 5.31 9.15 21.61
CA LEU A 718 3.90 8.87 21.89
C LEU A 718 3.68 7.50 22.54
N TRP A 719 2.52 7.34 23.17
CA TRP A 719 2.00 6.04 23.57
C TRP A 719 1.06 5.55 22.48
N ASP A 720 1.44 4.47 21.79
CA ASP A 720 0.56 3.83 20.83
C ASP A 720 -0.39 2.88 21.57
N THR A 721 -1.68 3.17 21.49
CA THR A 721 -2.74 2.34 22.07
C THR A 721 -2.93 1.00 21.36
N ASN A 722 -2.44 0.86 20.12
CA ASN A 722 -2.61 -0.34 19.31
C ASN A 722 -1.56 -1.40 19.65
N THR A 723 -0.28 -1.01 19.73
CA THR A 723 0.82 -1.89 20.18
C THR A 723 1.03 -1.92 21.69
N LEU A 724 0.34 -1.06 22.45
CA LEU A 724 0.50 -0.89 23.91
C LEU A 724 1.96 -0.61 24.29
N SER A 725 2.61 0.28 23.54
CA SER A 725 4.04 0.58 23.71
C SER A 725 4.37 2.06 23.50
N HIS A 726 5.49 2.49 24.05
CA HIS A 726 6.02 3.83 23.81
C HIS A 726 6.87 3.85 22.56
N TRP A 727 6.47 4.67 21.59
CA TRP A 727 7.22 4.90 20.35
C TRP A 727 8.03 6.20 20.51
N GLN A 728 9.32 6.14 20.18
CA GLN A 728 10.24 7.29 20.20
C GLN A 728 11.00 7.38 18.87
N PRO A 729 11.19 8.59 18.31
CA PRO A 729 11.98 8.78 17.10
C PRO A 729 13.38 8.17 17.21
N VAL A 730 13.79 7.37 16.22
CA VAL A 730 15.12 6.72 16.23
C VAL A 730 16.25 7.63 15.76
N VAL A 731 15.89 8.70 15.03
CA VAL A 731 16.71 9.71 14.34
C VAL A 731 15.92 11.05 14.28
N GLY A 732 16.54 12.11 13.75
CA GLY A 732 15.83 13.36 13.43
C GLY A 732 15.03 13.22 12.13
N GLY A 733 14.81 14.31 11.40
CA GLY A 733 14.67 14.20 9.93
C GLY A 733 16.08 14.22 9.38
N ALA A 734 16.65 13.05 9.09
CA ALA A 734 18.07 12.75 8.87
C ALA A 734 18.92 12.39 10.12
N ASN A 735 19.87 11.48 9.87
CA ASN A 735 20.89 11.05 10.80
C ASN A 735 22.11 12.01 10.78
N VAL A 736 21.85 13.25 11.19
CA VAL A 736 22.87 14.30 11.38
C VAL A 736 24.10 13.84 12.21
N PRO A 737 24.00 13.01 13.28
CA PRO A 737 25.17 12.43 13.93
C PRO A 737 26.09 11.65 12.97
N ALA A 738 25.52 10.83 12.08
CA ALA A 738 26.28 10.06 11.09
C ALA A 738 26.88 10.93 9.99
N ILE A 739 26.13 11.94 9.50
CA ILE A 739 26.61 12.94 8.54
C ILE A 739 27.85 13.66 9.12
N ASN A 740 27.77 14.11 10.38
CA ASN A 740 28.88 14.73 11.08
C ASN A 740 30.11 13.80 11.20
N ALA A 741 29.91 12.50 11.43
CA ALA A 741 31.00 11.54 11.48
C ALA A 741 31.71 11.37 10.12
N LEU A 742 30.96 11.31 9.01
CA LEU A 742 31.51 11.25 7.65
C LEU A 742 32.32 12.53 7.31
N LEU A 743 31.81 13.70 7.72
CA LEU A 743 32.34 15.01 7.36
C LEU A 743 33.45 15.53 8.29
N ALA A 744 33.59 14.97 9.50
CA ALA A 744 34.60 15.35 10.48
C ALA A 744 36.05 15.45 9.94
N PRO A 745 36.55 14.57 9.03
CA PRO A 745 37.89 14.68 8.46
C PRO A 745 38.16 15.94 7.62
N PHE A 746 37.12 16.73 7.32
CA PHE A 746 37.20 18.01 6.61
C PHE A 746 36.88 19.22 7.49
N GLY A 747 36.59 19.01 8.79
CA GLY A 747 36.22 20.09 9.71
C GLY A 747 34.84 20.71 9.42
N ILE A 748 33.93 19.93 8.82
CA ILE A 748 32.54 20.31 8.57
C ILE A 748 31.63 19.63 9.59
N ALA A 749 30.66 20.34 10.16
CA ALA A 749 29.63 19.76 11.03
C ALA A 749 28.37 20.64 11.12
N PHE A 750 27.22 19.98 11.28
CA PHE A 750 25.92 20.56 11.59
C PHE A 750 25.64 20.58 13.11
N GLY A 751 24.82 21.54 13.54
CA GLY A 751 24.38 21.76 14.93
C GLY A 751 23.06 21.06 15.29
N THR A 752 22.50 21.44 16.44
CA THR A 752 21.26 20.86 17.02
C THR A 752 20.05 21.80 16.99
N SER A 753 20.18 23.00 16.43
CA SER A 753 19.05 23.94 16.32
C SER A 753 18.34 23.76 14.99
N ILE A 754 17.01 23.67 15.05
CA ILE A 754 16.13 23.59 13.89
C ILE A 754 15.80 25.02 13.46
N TRP A 755 16.06 25.36 12.20
CA TRP A 755 15.85 26.69 11.65
C TRP A 755 14.82 26.67 10.53
N SER A 756 13.98 27.69 10.46
CA SER A 756 12.97 27.81 9.41
C SER A 756 12.81 29.23 8.89
N SER A 757 12.35 29.33 7.65
CA SER A 757 11.87 30.57 7.03
C SER A 757 10.36 30.78 7.20
N PHE A 758 9.63 29.74 7.61
CA PHE A 758 8.17 29.76 7.73
C PHE A 758 7.69 30.35 9.06
N PRO A 759 6.45 30.89 9.12
CA PRO A 759 5.69 31.36 7.98
C PRO A 759 6.37 32.60 7.38
N LEU A 760 6.48 32.65 6.05
CA LEU A 760 7.16 33.74 5.36
C LEU A 760 6.51 35.10 5.68
N PRO A 761 7.25 36.09 6.24
CA PRO A 761 6.73 37.42 6.50
C PRO A 761 6.22 38.12 5.23
N LYS A 762 5.09 38.84 5.32
CA LYS A 762 4.51 39.56 4.17
C LYS A 762 5.52 40.52 3.53
N GLY A 763 5.73 40.37 2.22
CA GLY A 763 6.67 41.17 1.43
C GLY A 763 8.10 40.64 1.42
N ARG A 764 8.38 39.57 2.15
CA ARG A 764 9.65 38.86 2.11
C ARG A 764 9.65 37.88 0.93
N THR A 765 10.72 37.92 0.14
CA THR A 765 10.91 37.14 -1.09
C THR A 765 12.29 36.50 -1.07
N ASP A 766 12.67 35.96 0.10
CA ASP A 766 14.00 35.41 0.35
C ASP A 766 14.38 34.38 -0.72
N ALA A 767 15.60 34.56 -1.22
CA ALA A 767 16.30 33.77 -2.23
C ALA A 767 15.98 32.26 -2.30
N VAL A 768 16.00 31.61 -1.14
CA VAL A 768 15.83 30.15 -0.98
C VAL A 768 14.95 29.95 0.25
N ALA A 769 13.80 29.31 0.07
CA ALA A 769 12.96 28.96 1.23
C ALA A 769 13.61 27.82 2.01
N VAL A 770 13.51 27.91 3.33
CA VAL A 770 14.06 26.93 4.27
C VAL A 770 12.93 26.38 5.11
N VAL A 771 12.71 25.07 5.07
CA VAL A 771 11.62 24.38 5.75
C VAL A 771 12.05 24.00 7.17
N SER A 772 12.97 23.03 7.30
CA SER A 772 13.43 22.49 8.59
C SER A 772 14.94 22.22 8.58
N SER A 773 15.75 23.24 8.86
CA SER A 773 17.19 23.14 8.63
C SER A 773 18.07 22.98 9.87
N SER A 774 19.06 22.08 9.81
CA SER A 774 20.24 22.12 10.69
C SER A 774 21.26 23.15 10.19
N SER A 775 21.73 24.05 11.06
CA SER A 775 22.77 25.02 10.72
C SER A 775 24.20 24.46 10.77
N LEU A 776 25.09 25.00 9.95
CA LEU A 776 26.53 24.68 9.98
C LEU A 776 27.23 25.30 11.19
N VAL A 777 27.76 24.45 12.08
CA VAL A 777 28.51 24.88 13.28
C VAL A 777 30.03 24.66 13.15
N ARG A 778 30.48 23.98 12.09
CA ARG A 778 31.90 23.95 11.69
C ARG A 778 32.02 23.95 10.18
N PHE A 779 33.01 24.68 9.65
CA PHE A 779 33.36 24.64 8.23
C PHE A 779 34.86 24.96 8.05
N PRO A 780 35.56 24.43 7.04
CA PRO A 780 36.98 24.68 6.83
C PRO A 780 37.30 26.09 6.33
N VAL A 781 38.47 26.60 6.74
CA VAL A 781 39.06 27.83 6.20
C VAL A 781 39.33 27.66 4.69
N GLY A 782 39.04 28.70 3.91
CA GLY A 782 39.05 28.64 2.44
C GLY A 782 37.76 28.08 1.83
N GLY A 783 36.83 27.59 2.65
CA GLY A 783 35.47 27.27 2.24
C GLY A 783 34.61 28.53 2.05
N HIS A 784 33.47 28.37 1.38
CA HIS A 784 32.43 29.39 1.30
C HIS A 784 31.15 28.88 1.96
N VAL A 785 30.46 29.76 2.69
CA VAL A 785 29.24 29.45 3.43
C VAL A 785 28.13 30.42 3.04
N TYR A 786 26.94 29.91 2.80
CA TYR A 786 25.74 30.68 2.50
C TYR A 786 25.00 31.04 3.78
N TYR A 787 24.75 32.34 4.00
CA TYR A 787 24.01 32.85 5.15
C TYR A 787 22.64 33.37 4.72
N THR A 788 21.58 32.91 5.39
CA THR A 788 20.23 33.50 5.26
C THR A 788 19.63 33.77 6.64
N THR A 789 18.57 34.56 6.70
CA THR A 789 18.02 35.07 7.97
C THR A 789 16.82 34.23 8.41
N LEU A 790 16.99 33.36 9.40
CA LEU A 790 16.00 32.35 9.82
C LEU A 790 15.52 32.55 11.26
N ARG A 791 14.37 31.94 11.59
CA ARG A 791 13.91 31.81 12.99
C ARG A 791 14.26 30.44 13.54
N ASN A 792 14.52 30.37 14.85
CA ASN A 792 14.75 29.09 15.52
C ASN A 792 13.41 28.40 15.84
N ALA A 793 13.11 27.31 15.14
CA ALA A 793 11.86 26.57 15.24
C ALA A 793 11.73 25.79 16.57
N THR A 794 12.84 25.52 17.27
CA THR A 794 12.77 24.82 18.58
C THR A 794 12.19 25.68 19.72
N LEU A 795 12.01 26.99 19.48
CA LEU A 795 11.60 27.97 20.48
C LEU A 795 10.20 28.57 20.23
N GLU A 796 9.36 27.95 19.40
CA GLU A 796 8.09 28.52 18.91
C GLU A 796 6.98 28.74 19.97
N SER A 797 7.22 28.40 21.24
CA SER A 797 6.40 28.90 22.35
C SER A 797 6.58 30.41 22.62
N SER A 798 7.62 31.04 22.05
CA SER A 798 7.88 32.48 22.13
C SER A 798 6.99 33.30 21.18
N LYS A 799 6.18 34.22 21.72
CA LYS A 799 5.36 35.17 20.94
C LYS A 799 6.15 36.20 20.13
N THR A 800 7.48 36.21 20.22
CA THR A 800 8.38 37.03 19.41
C THR A 800 9.42 36.13 18.75
N ALA A 801 9.24 35.86 17.46
CA ALA A 801 10.21 35.15 16.65
C ALA A 801 11.45 36.05 16.46
N VAL A 802 12.58 35.63 17.04
CA VAL A 802 13.88 36.24 16.78
C VAL A 802 14.40 35.71 15.43
N TRP A 803 14.85 36.62 14.58
CA TRP A 803 15.43 36.30 13.28
C TRP A 803 16.93 36.53 13.32
N GLU A 804 17.70 35.50 12.96
CA GLU A 804 19.17 35.47 13.08
C GLU A 804 19.80 35.13 11.72
N SER A 805 21.04 35.57 11.49
CA SER A 805 21.78 35.21 10.28
C SER A 805 22.44 33.84 10.48
N VAL A 806 21.96 32.84 9.74
CA VAL A 806 22.26 31.42 9.94
C VAL A 806 22.99 30.85 8.73
N PRO A 807 24.13 30.16 8.93
CA PRO A 807 24.81 29.43 7.86
C PRO A 807 24.12 28.09 7.58
N ILE A 808 23.63 27.90 6.36
CA ILE A 808 22.83 26.70 5.97
C ILE A 808 23.43 25.87 4.83
N LEU A 809 24.16 26.50 3.91
CA LEU A 809 24.85 25.82 2.80
C LEU A 809 26.35 26.05 2.92
N GLY A 810 27.14 25.05 2.53
CA GLY A 810 28.60 25.13 2.54
C GLY A 810 29.18 24.49 1.29
N ARG A 811 30.17 25.13 0.67
CA ARG A 811 30.92 24.58 -0.46
C ARG A 811 32.43 24.70 -0.27
N TYR A 812 33.14 23.62 -0.53
CA TYR A 812 34.56 23.48 -0.25
C TYR A 812 35.28 22.69 -1.35
N GLN A 813 36.41 23.22 -1.83
CA GLN A 813 37.29 22.53 -2.77
C GLN A 813 38.39 21.80 -1.99
N VAL A 814 38.39 20.47 -2.02
CA VAL A 814 39.43 19.68 -1.36
C VAL A 814 40.77 19.91 -2.08
N PRO A 815 41.87 20.19 -1.36
CA PRO A 815 43.17 20.42 -2.01
C PRO A 815 43.61 19.22 -2.87
N ARG A 816 43.75 19.45 -4.19
CA ARG A 816 44.06 18.43 -5.22
C ARG A 816 43.03 17.28 -5.35
N GLY A 817 41.83 17.45 -4.78
CA GLY A 817 40.74 16.47 -4.84
C GLY A 817 39.47 17.03 -5.47
N GLY A 818 38.36 16.34 -5.25
CA GLY A 818 37.01 16.78 -5.60
C GLY A 818 36.49 17.91 -4.72
N ARG A 819 35.19 18.15 -4.79
CA ARG A 819 34.48 19.18 -4.02
C ARG A 819 33.53 18.55 -3.01
N ILE A 820 33.26 19.28 -1.95
CA ILE A 820 32.25 18.93 -0.94
C ILE A 820 31.21 20.05 -0.94
N VAL A 821 29.95 19.67 -1.05
CA VAL A 821 28.81 20.56 -0.82
C VAL A 821 27.95 19.97 0.28
N VAL A 822 27.47 20.84 1.17
CA VAL A 822 26.61 20.46 2.29
C VAL A 822 25.43 21.41 2.41
N MET A 823 24.27 20.84 2.72
CA MET A 823 23.01 21.53 2.98
C MET A 823 22.30 20.84 4.15
N GLY A 824 21.65 21.61 5.00
CA GLY A 824 20.98 21.09 6.20
C GLY A 824 19.46 21.02 6.12
N ASP A 825 18.85 21.14 4.94
CA ASP A 825 17.40 21.11 4.73
C ASP A 825 17.06 20.14 3.58
N ALA A 826 16.57 18.94 3.92
CA ALA A 826 16.11 17.95 2.95
C ALA A 826 14.62 18.16 2.57
N SER A 827 13.81 18.70 3.50
CA SER A 827 12.37 18.90 3.34
C SER A 827 12.03 19.88 2.22
N CYS A 828 12.95 20.79 1.88
CA CYS A 828 12.77 21.67 0.73
C CYS A 828 12.85 20.94 -0.64
N MET A 829 13.30 19.69 -0.71
CA MET A 829 13.31 18.86 -1.94
C MET A 829 12.28 17.72 -1.91
N ASP A 830 11.71 17.43 -0.75
CA ASP A 830 10.63 16.46 -0.54
C ASP A 830 9.34 16.98 -1.18
N GLY A 831 8.93 16.39 -2.31
CA GLY A 831 7.69 16.73 -3.00
C GLY A 831 6.42 16.58 -2.16
N SER A 832 6.47 15.89 -1.02
CA SER A 832 5.38 15.77 -0.04
C SER A 832 5.35 16.89 1.01
N SER A 833 6.37 17.76 1.08
CA SER A 833 6.28 19.01 1.84
C SER A 833 5.42 20.02 1.09
N GLU A 834 4.64 20.82 1.83
CA GLU A 834 3.79 21.88 1.27
C GLU A 834 4.61 23.02 0.60
N ASN A 835 5.95 23.01 0.73
CA ASN A 835 6.81 24.16 0.48
C ASN A 835 8.00 23.91 -0.50
N HIS A 836 8.03 22.77 -1.20
CA HIS A 836 9.23 22.19 -1.84
C HIS A 836 9.75 22.84 -3.14
N LEU A 837 9.00 23.69 -3.85
CA LEU A 837 9.49 24.21 -5.15
C LEU A 837 10.60 25.26 -5.05
N MET A 838 10.98 25.69 -3.85
CA MET A 838 11.79 26.91 -3.62
C MET A 838 13.28 26.67 -3.35
N CYS A 839 13.80 25.44 -3.46
CA CYS A 839 15.24 25.17 -3.34
C CYS A 839 15.86 24.30 -4.46
N LEU A 840 15.06 23.67 -5.34
CA LEU A 840 15.54 22.74 -6.38
C LEU A 840 16.63 23.36 -7.27
N ASP A 841 16.46 24.59 -7.74
CA ASP A 841 17.45 25.30 -8.56
C ASP A 841 18.79 25.47 -7.81
N THR A 842 18.73 25.77 -6.51
CA THR A 842 19.93 25.91 -5.67
C THR A 842 20.67 24.58 -5.55
N VAL A 843 19.95 23.47 -5.42
CA VAL A 843 20.52 22.12 -5.35
C VAL A 843 21.14 21.72 -6.69
N VAL A 844 20.52 22.06 -7.82
CA VAL A 844 21.09 21.82 -9.16
C VAL A 844 22.36 22.65 -9.38
N GLU A 845 22.39 23.93 -8.99
CA GLU A 845 23.62 24.76 -9.01
C GLU A 845 24.72 24.20 -8.09
N MET A 846 24.35 23.65 -6.93
CA MET A 846 25.29 22.98 -6.02
C MET A 846 25.88 21.71 -6.64
N VAL A 847 25.09 20.92 -7.36
CA VAL A 847 25.57 19.76 -8.11
C VAL A 847 26.46 20.21 -9.29
N GLU A 848 26.13 21.30 -9.98
CA GLU A 848 27.00 21.85 -11.02
C GLU A 848 28.36 22.30 -10.46
N TYR A 849 28.39 22.96 -9.29
CA TYR A 849 29.65 23.24 -8.59
C TYR A 849 30.42 21.95 -8.26
N ALA A 850 29.74 20.94 -7.69
CA ALA A 850 30.37 19.66 -7.38
C ALA A 850 31.00 19.01 -8.64
N MET A 851 30.33 19.10 -9.79
CA MET A 851 30.76 18.48 -11.04
C MET A 851 31.84 19.27 -11.78
N THR A 852 31.75 20.60 -11.84
CA THR A 852 32.54 21.44 -12.76
C THR A 852 33.42 22.49 -12.07
N ALA A 853 33.21 22.72 -10.78
CA ALA A 853 33.70 23.89 -10.02
C ALA A 853 33.16 25.26 -10.48
N ALA A 854 32.16 25.30 -11.38
CA ALA A 854 31.39 26.51 -11.66
C ALA A 854 30.77 27.05 -10.37
N VAL A 855 30.89 28.36 -10.15
CA VAL A 855 30.38 29.00 -8.95
C VAL A 855 28.91 29.34 -9.15
N PRO A 856 28.01 28.93 -8.23
CA PRO A 856 26.61 29.38 -8.20
C PRO A 856 26.54 30.90 -8.33
N VAL A 857 25.78 31.38 -9.31
CA VAL A 857 25.65 32.82 -9.60
C VAL A 857 24.37 33.37 -8.96
N SER A 858 23.37 32.52 -8.73
CA SER A 858 22.24 32.87 -7.88
C SER A 858 22.75 33.25 -6.49
N HIS A 859 22.19 34.34 -5.94
CA HIS A 859 22.36 34.72 -4.55
C HIS A 859 23.82 34.85 -4.07
N ALA A 860 24.69 35.31 -4.99
CA ALA A 860 26.13 35.49 -4.75
C ALA A 860 26.43 36.38 -3.53
N GLU A 861 25.56 37.34 -3.22
CA GLU A 861 25.62 38.24 -2.06
C GLU A 861 25.51 37.53 -0.70
N HIS A 862 24.93 36.33 -0.65
CA HIS A 862 24.79 35.53 0.56
C HIS A 862 25.99 34.61 0.83
N TRP A 863 26.91 34.43 -0.14
CA TRP A 863 28.08 33.56 -0.01
C TRP A 863 29.29 34.28 0.61
N VAL A 864 29.69 33.84 1.80
CA VAL A 864 30.84 34.39 2.55
C VAL A 864 32.04 33.45 2.47
N HIS A 865 33.19 33.96 2.01
CA HIS A 865 34.47 33.24 2.04
C HIS A 865 35.09 33.24 3.46
N LEU A 866 35.39 32.06 3.99
CA LEU A 866 35.95 31.89 5.33
C LEU A 866 37.48 32.09 5.35
N ALA A 867 37.92 33.33 5.58
CA ALA A 867 39.33 33.68 5.77
C ALA A 867 39.90 33.26 7.15
N SER A 868 39.03 32.94 8.11
CA SER A 868 39.32 32.34 9.41
C SER A 868 38.25 31.28 9.72
N ASN A 869 38.27 30.64 10.89
CA ASN A 869 37.22 29.68 11.27
C ASN A 869 36.29 30.25 12.37
N PRO A 870 35.33 31.12 12.03
CA PRO A 870 34.46 31.78 13.01
C PRO A 870 33.43 30.84 13.65
N LEU A 871 33.14 29.69 13.03
CA LEU A 871 32.07 28.78 13.46
C LEU A 871 32.46 27.91 14.67
N VAL A 872 33.76 27.66 14.87
CA VAL A 872 34.29 26.74 15.91
C VAL A 872 33.91 27.13 17.37
N ALA A 873 33.39 28.33 17.61
CA ALA A 873 33.31 28.94 18.94
C ALA A 873 31.93 28.93 19.63
N THR A 874 30.81 28.61 18.95
CA THR A 874 29.46 28.92 19.48
C THR A 874 28.57 27.74 19.87
N VAL A 875 28.64 26.58 19.21
CA VAL A 875 27.76 25.42 19.49
C VAL A 875 28.54 24.11 19.38
N GLN A 876 28.24 23.13 20.26
CA GLN A 876 28.79 21.77 20.14
C GLN A 876 28.16 21.05 18.92
N PRO A 877 28.95 20.40 18.05
CA PRO A 877 28.39 19.55 16.99
C PRO A 877 27.68 18.34 17.59
N VAL A 878 26.80 17.71 16.82
CA VAL A 878 26.21 16.40 17.18
C VAL A 878 27.32 15.34 17.11
N VAL A 879 27.67 14.69 18.24
CA VAL A 879 28.83 13.77 18.32
C VAL A 879 28.48 12.33 18.71
N LYS A 880 27.31 12.09 19.32
CA LYS A 880 26.85 10.76 19.74
C LYS A 880 25.44 10.57 19.18
N MET A 881 25.15 9.40 18.61
CA MET A 881 23.75 9.01 18.45
C MET A 881 23.13 8.88 19.86
N PRO A 882 21.86 9.30 20.06
CA PRO A 882 21.14 8.95 21.27
C PRO A 882 21.03 7.42 21.40
N GLU A 883 20.73 6.91 22.60
CA GLU A 883 20.55 5.47 22.84
C GLU A 883 19.17 5.01 22.32
N THR A 884 19.02 5.05 20.99
CA THR A 884 17.80 4.69 20.27
C THR A 884 17.81 3.24 19.80
N GLU A 885 16.65 2.75 19.41
CA GLU A 885 16.48 1.40 18.88
C GLU A 885 16.82 1.27 17.38
N LEU A 886 17.55 2.23 16.80
CA LEU A 886 17.99 2.23 15.39
C LEU A 886 18.63 0.90 14.97
N TRP A 887 19.35 0.24 15.88
CA TRP A 887 19.97 -1.08 15.66
C TRP A 887 18.98 -2.22 15.32
N LYS A 888 17.68 -2.05 15.61
CA LYS A 888 16.64 -3.04 15.25
C LYS A 888 16.38 -3.06 13.75
N GLN A 889 16.35 -1.89 13.11
CA GLN A 889 16.02 -1.75 11.69
C GLN A 889 17.24 -1.49 10.79
N SER A 890 18.28 -0.85 11.31
CA SER A 890 19.44 -0.40 10.53
C SER A 890 20.11 -1.51 9.72
N LYS A 891 20.41 -1.25 8.45
CA LYS A 891 21.22 -2.06 7.54
C LYS A 891 22.69 -2.16 7.99
N VAL A 892 23.14 -1.20 8.79
CA VAL A 892 24.56 -0.97 9.15
C VAL A 892 24.85 -1.26 10.63
N VAL A 893 23.95 -0.91 11.55
CA VAL A 893 24.11 -1.06 13.00
C VAL A 893 23.35 -2.30 13.49
N GLY A 894 23.99 -3.10 14.37
CA GLY A 894 23.33 -4.18 15.09
C GLY A 894 24.18 -5.44 15.22
N PRO A 895 23.85 -6.36 16.14
CA PRO A 895 24.70 -7.49 16.52
C PRO A 895 24.93 -8.54 15.42
N ARG A 896 24.13 -8.50 14.34
CA ARG A 896 24.26 -9.40 13.18
C ARG A 896 24.82 -8.71 11.92
N LYS A 897 25.13 -7.42 11.97
CA LYS A 897 25.58 -6.65 10.80
C LYS A 897 27.12 -6.67 10.73
N ALA A 898 27.67 -7.39 9.74
CA ALA A 898 29.12 -7.44 9.51
C ALA A 898 29.62 -6.25 8.68
N PRO A 899 30.78 -5.64 9.00
CA PRO A 899 31.26 -4.43 8.34
C PRO A 899 31.86 -4.68 6.95
N GLY A 900 31.53 -3.82 5.98
CA GLY A 900 32.35 -3.57 4.78
C GLY A 900 32.66 -4.76 3.86
N HIS A 901 31.83 -5.81 3.90
CA HIS A 901 31.83 -6.84 2.87
C HIS A 901 30.66 -6.56 1.93
N CYS A 902 30.96 -6.31 0.65
CA CYS A 902 29.97 -6.05 -0.38
C CYS A 902 28.81 -7.07 -0.28
N ARG A 903 27.61 -6.58 0.03
CA ARG A 903 26.40 -7.39 0.12
C ARG A 903 25.57 -7.24 -1.15
N PRO A 904 25.72 -8.12 -2.16
CA PRO A 904 24.84 -8.10 -3.31
C PRO A 904 23.39 -8.41 -2.89
N HIS A 905 22.43 -7.93 -3.68
CA HIS A 905 20.97 -8.02 -3.46
C HIS A 905 20.45 -9.38 -2.95
N ALA A 906 21.12 -10.48 -3.29
CA ALA A 906 20.77 -11.84 -2.85
C ALA A 906 20.71 -12.04 -1.32
N GLN A 907 21.31 -11.16 -0.51
CA GLN A 907 21.29 -11.28 0.96
C GLN A 907 20.20 -10.48 1.69
N ILE A 908 19.50 -9.56 1.02
CA ILE A 908 18.52 -8.67 1.68
C ILE A 908 17.10 -9.25 1.63
N ALA A 909 16.79 -10.05 0.62
CA ALA A 909 15.44 -10.59 0.39
C ALA A 909 15.13 -11.88 1.18
N ALA A 910 15.49 -11.97 2.46
CA ALA A 910 15.24 -13.15 3.32
C ALA A 910 13.98 -12.97 4.18
#